data_AF-A0A518B302-F1
#
_entry.id   AF-A0A518B302-F1
#
_cell.length_a   1.000
_cell.length_b   1.000
_cell.length_c   1.000
_cell.angle_alpha   90.00
_cell.angle_beta   90.00
_cell.angle_gamma   90.00
#
_symmetry.space_group_name_H-M   'P 1'
#
loop_
_entity.id
_entity.type
_entity.pdbx_description
1 polymer ?
#
loop_
_entity_poly.entity_id
_entity_poly.type
_entity_poly.pdbx_seq_one_letter_code
_entity_poly.pdbx_strand_id
1 'polypeptide(L)'
;MGDGKSLRVESLETRNLLAADAALVEELFPTATQDAETVDMSGLEVSILGTETSGIQDASDGQHNAQSDVVLDWNNLFGELLIADAVNQNPGYASRSMAMLNLAIYDAVTIASGNPDGTFYDYALDAESTSNVATDIVASQAAYTVLSSLYPDQQDMIDSFLDSVLTGQETSRVTSASLALGTAIGNQILAERADDGSDDVVEYAFTDELGYFQADPLNPDVSAWGPGWGEVDTFSISSVESFAPETTPALTSEEYAASYNEVLELGSVDSTTRTADQTEAGIFWAYDREGLGTPLALFSDVLETIAVQEGNTLEENATLYAQASVAMADAAIVAWHTKFTEEFWRPVTAIRAGDADGNDLTDGDDDWTPLGAPDDGDDIVGFTPQFPTYISGHATFGGALFGTLQEFYGTDDISFELSSEELEILLDDPELQADYGLYLDDATRSFDSFSEAMAENGRSRVYLGIHFDFDDLVGQEVGQAIAADVADDFVVPTSDAEDSVLRYEIAGRHESDDLIVSVGESRVEIIDARSGAVLASRSTEETSQVHIVDTSRGDTNVSVDFQTDSSALPEGIVIDGGDGRKNVLDLFGTDGADSVVVDGNSITINGTVIEYLNLDSIHWYGAQEDSVTIVADGDASFVEANGDRDPCRHSSHGKHDSREMSDRHGSQRESRGQQASNASRNDVDIVDEVFRQMGAMTLMSPLDLDDFGDNTNAPRHR
;
A
#
# COMPACT_ATOMS: atom_id res chain seq x y z
N MET A 1 42.25 -51.99 19.58
CA MET A 1 42.62 -50.76 18.86
C MET A 1 41.55 -50.56 17.81
N GLY A 2 40.80 -49.46 17.96
CA GLY A 2 39.86 -48.75 17.05
C GLY A 2 38.92 -49.56 16.14
N ASP A 3 37.67 -49.21 15.93
CA ASP A 3 36.90 -48.03 16.30
C ASP A 3 35.40 -48.37 16.26
N GLY A 4 34.64 -47.64 17.08
CA GLY A 4 33.20 -47.83 17.27
C GLY A 4 32.37 -47.32 16.09
N LYS A 5 31.37 -48.12 15.71
CA LYS A 5 30.24 -47.71 14.89
C LYS A 5 29.13 -47.19 15.81
N SER A 6 28.69 -45.94 15.61
CA SER A 6 27.41 -45.47 16.12
C SER A 6 26.37 -45.59 15.02
N LEU A 7 25.26 -46.24 15.34
CA LEU A 7 24.09 -46.43 14.48
C LEU A 7 23.21 -45.18 14.58
N ARG A 8 22.90 -44.56 13.44
CA ARG A 8 21.78 -43.62 13.30
C ARG A 8 20.48 -44.41 13.38
N VAL A 9 19.55 -43.92 14.20
CA VAL A 9 18.16 -44.39 14.27
C VAL A 9 17.37 -43.48 13.35
N GLU A 10 16.78 -44.06 12.30
CA GLU A 10 15.76 -43.44 11.46
C GLU A 10 14.50 -43.23 12.31
N SER A 11 13.99 -41.99 12.37
CA SER A 11 12.65 -41.72 12.86
C SER A 11 11.68 -41.85 11.69
N LEU A 12 10.77 -42.80 11.83
CA LEU A 12 9.66 -43.08 10.95
C LEU A 12 8.67 -41.92 10.92
N GLU A 13 8.22 -41.63 9.70
CA GLU A 13 7.10 -40.78 9.34
C GLU A 13 5.84 -41.09 10.16
N THR A 14 5.15 -40.03 10.58
CA THR A 14 3.74 -40.09 10.99
C THR A 14 2.96 -39.03 10.23
N ARG A 15 2.41 -39.43 9.07
CA ARG A 15 1.20 -38.84 8.48
C ARG A 15 -0.02 -39.40 9.20
N ASN A 16 -0.96 -38.54 9.60
CA ASN A 16 -2.37 -38.85 9.86
C ASN A 16 -3.10 -37.49 9.94
N LEU A 17 -4.00 -37.15 9.01
CA LEU A 17 -5.42 -37.56 9.01
C LEU A 17 -6.08 -37.32 10.37
N LEU A 18 -6.98 -36.32 10.46
CA LEU A 18 -8.33 -36.41 11.06
C LEU A 18 -8.94 -35.02 11.34
N ALA A 19 -10.10 -34.76 10.74
CA ALA A 19 -11.26 -34.22 11.47
C ALA A 19 -12.55 -34.65 10.74
N ALA A 20 -13.12 -35.78 11.18
CA ALA A 20 -14.49 -36.15 10.85
C ALA A 20 -15.18 -36.70 12.12
N ASP A 21 -16.32 -36.10 12.42
CA ASP A 21 -17.41 -36.54 13.28
C ASP A 21 -17.17 -36.79 14.78
N ALA A 22 -17.60 -35.81 15.58
CA ALA A 22 -17.94 -35.98 16.98
C ALA A 22 -19.42 -36.39 17.15
N ALA A 23 -19.70 -37.69 17.34
CA ALA A 23 -20.88 -38.13 18.09
C ALA A 23 -20.83 -39.61 18.54
N LEU A 24 -21.23 -39.83 19.80
CA LEU A 24 -21.81 -41.05 20.42
C LEU A 24 -20.92 -42.03 21.24
N VAL A 25 -21.11 -41.90 22.57
CA VAL A 25 -21.52 -42.94 23.56
C VAL A 25 -20.48 -43.62 24.46
N GLU A 26 -20.58 -43.21 25.73
CA GLU A 26 -20.46 -43.88 27.04
C GLU A 26 -20.20 -45.40 27.18
N GLU A 27 -19.47 -45.66 28.28
CA GLU A 27 -19.35 -46.87 29.13
C GLU A 27 -18.51 -48.07 28.64
N LEU A 28 -17.45 -48.37 29.41
CA LEU A 28 -17.28 -49.60 30.21
C LEU A 28 -15.95 -49.56 31.03
N PHE A 29 -16.07 -49.46 32.36
CA PHE A 29 -15.01 -49.61 33.40
C PHE A 29 -14.42 -51.07 33.45
N PRO A 30 -13.37 -51.46 34.24
CA PRO A 30 -12.78 -50.78 35.41
C PRO A 30 -11.23 -50.91 35.70
N THR A 31 -10.75 -49.96 36.53
CA THR A 31 -9.70 -49.99 37.58
C THR A 31 -8.54 -51.00 37.59
N ALA A 32 -7.31 -50.49 37.78
CA ALA A 32 -6.35 -51.01 38.76
C ALA A 32 -5.32 -49.93 39.23
N THR A 33 -5.33 -49.69 40.54
CA THR A 33 -4.29 -49.11 41.43
C THR A 33 -2.92 -49.79 41.24
N GLN A 34 -1.73 -49.24 41.53
CA GLN A 34 -1.29 -48.48 42.71
C GLN A 34 0.19 -48.03 42.53
N ASP A 35 0.60 -47.10 43.40
CA ASP A 35 1.94 -46.82 43.95
C ASP A 35 2.74 -45.62 43.44
N ALA A 36 2.81 -44.66 44.36
CA ALA A 36 3.66 -43.48 44.38
C ALA A 36 5.04 -43.81 44.96
N GLU A 37 6.09 -43.21 44.39
CA GLU A 37 7.30 -42.85 45.13
C GLU A 37 7.60 -41.37 44.90
N THR A 38 7.48 -40.59 45.97
CA THR A 38 8.02 -39.23 46.08
C THR A 38 9.53 -39.32 46.30
N VAL A 39 10.31 -38.63 45.46
CA VAL A 39 11.70 -38.26 45.77
C VAL A 39 11.83 -36.75 45.64
N ASP A 40 12.08 -36.13 46.79
CA ASP A 40 12.50 -34.73 46.97
C ASP A 40 13.96 -34.57 46.54
N MET A 41 14.23 -33.64 45.63
CA MET A 41 15.57 -33.20 45.24
C MET A 41 15.57 -31.69 45.06
N SER A 42 15.48 -30.96 46.19
CA SER A 42 15.96 -29.59 46.27
C SER A 42 17.45 -29.51 45.87
N GLY A 43 17.76 -28.70 44.86
CA GLY A 43 19.11 -28.21 44.60
C GLY A 43 19.75 -28.69 43.31
N LEU A 44 19.43 -28.02 42.20
CA LEU A 44 20.35 -27.78 41.08
C LEU A 44 19.84 -26.57 40.29
N GLU A 45 20.53 -25.45 40.47
CA GLU A 45 20.42 -24.27 39.61
C GLU A 45 20.78 -24.70 38.18
N VAL A 46 19.83 -24.55 37.26
CA VAL A 46 20.09 -24.60 35.82
C VAL A 46 20.14 -23.15 35.35
N SER A 47 21.35 -22.73 35.02
CA SER A 47 21.66 -21.50 34.30
C SER A 47 20.99 -21.58 32.93
N ILE A 48 19.89 -20.86 32.76
CA ILE A 48 19.37 -20.54 31.42
C ILE A 48 20.30 -19.46 30.88
N LEU A 49 21.06 -19.82 29.85
CA LEU A 49 21.81 -18.87 29.04
C LEU A 49 20.78 -17.95 28.38
N GLY A 50 20.79 -16.68 28.79
CA GLY A 50 20.06 -15.64 28.12
C GLY A 50 20.55 -15.53 26.68
N THR A 51 19.59 -15.49 25.76
CA THR A 51 19.79 -14.95 24.43
C THR A 51 20.19 -13.49 24.60
N GLU A 52 21.44 -13.19 24.22
CA GLU A 52 21.90 -11.82 24.07
C GLU A 52 21.15 -11.20 22.90
N THR A 53 20.20 -10.32 23.21
CA THR A 53 19.77 -9.28 22.29
C THR A 53 20.99 -8.44 21.97
N SER A 54 21.45 -8.51 20.72
CA SER A 54 22.52 -7.63 20.25
C SER A 54 22.01 -6.20 20.31
N GLY A 55 22.67 -5.38 21.13
CA GLY A 55 22.25 -4.03 21.45
C GLY A 55 22.37 -3.10 20.25
N ILE A 56 21.27 -2.45 19.91
CA ILE A 56 21.27 -1.15 19.26
C ILE A 56 21.81 -0.15 20.29
N GLN A 57 23.02 0.38 20.03
CA GLN A 57 23.59 1.47 20.81
C GLN A 57 22.94 2.79 20.39
N ASP A 58 22.11 3.31 21.29
CA ASP A 58 21.91 4.71 21.65
C ASP A 58 22.63 5.74 20.75
N ALA A 59 21.88 6.29 19.79
CA ALA A 59 22.13 7.61 19.24
C ALA A 59 20.97 8.51 19.66
N SER A 60 21.22 9.34 20.67
CA SER A 60 20.32 10.41 21.09
C SER A 60 20.27 11.51 20.02
N ASP A 61 19.15 11.65 19.31
CA ASP A 61 18.58 12.94 18.93
C ASP A 61 17.15 12.74 18.37
N GLY A 62 16.21 13.58 18.83
CA GLY A 62 14.91 13.76 18.17
C GLY A 62 13.79 12.76 18.49
N GLN A 63 13.51 12.46 19.76
CA GLN A 63 12.29 11.74 20.13
C GLN A 63 11.06 12.65 19.95
N HIS A 64 10.53 12.70 18.73
CA HIS A 64 9.09 12.90 18.54
C HIS A 64 8.43 11.68 19.18
N ASN A 65 7.67 11.88 20.26
CA ASN A 65 6.80 10.83 20.78
C ASN A 65 5.76 10.52 19.71
N ALA A 66 5.99 9.51 18.88
CA ALA A 66 4.92 8.89 18.10
C ALA A 66 3.93 8.31 19.11
N GLN A 67 2.73 8.87 19.16
CA GLN A 67 1.60 8.23 19.82
C GLN A 67 1.31 6.93 19.07
N SER A 68 1.13 5.79 19.74
CA SER A 68 0.84 4.54 19.02
C SER A 68 -0.51 4.64 18.31
N ASP A 69 -0.55 4.13 17.08
CA ASP A 69 -1.75 4.12 16.24
C ASP A 69 -2.44 2.77 16.39
N VAL A 70 -3.64 2.81 16.99
CA VAL A 70 -4.43 1.61 17.25
C VAL A 70 -4.81 0.87 15.97
N VAL A 71 -4.94 1.54 14.82
CA VAL A 71 -5.25 0.88 13.55
C VAL A 71 -4.09 -0.01 13.14
N LEU A 72 -2.86 0.53 13.13
CA LEU A 72 -1.65 -0.20 12.77
C LEU A 72 -1.39 -1.32 13.77
N ASP A 73 -1.45 -1.02 15.07
CA ASP A 73 -1.12 -1.98 16.12
C ASP A 73 -2.05 -3.23 16.06
N TRP A 74 -3.36 -3.06 15.80
CA TRP A 74 -4.30 -4.18 15.67
C TRP A 74 -4.18 -4.95 14.36
N ASN A 75 -3.79 -4.31 13.25
CA ASN A 75 -3.53 -5.02 12.00
C ASN A 75 -2.23 -5.83 12.06
N ASN A 76 -1.23 -5.34 12.80
CA ASN A 76 0.00 -6.10 13.07
C ASN A 76 -0.31 -7.36 13.89
N LEU A 77 -1.15 -7.24 14.93
CA LEU A 77 -1.67 -8.41 15.64
C LEU A 77 -2.43 -9.35 14.71
N PHE A 78 -3.25 -8.83 13.79
CA PHE A 78 -4.01 -9.65 12.86
C PHE A 78 -3.10 -10.48 11.95
N GLY A 79 -1.98 -9.93 11.48
CA GLY A 79 -0.94 -10.70 10.78
C GLY A 79 -0.41 -11.87 11.62
N GLU A 80 -0.11 -11.63 12.90
CA GLU A 80 0.31 -12.70 13.83
C GLU A 80 -0.79 -13.77 14.02
N LEU A 81 -2.07 -13.38 14.03
CA LEU A 81 -3.19 -14.31 14.11
C LEU A 81 -3.31 -15.18 12.85
N LEU A 82 -3.12 -14.62 11.66
CA LEU A 82 -3.11 -15.38 10.41
C LEU A 82 -1.99 -16.42 10.38
N ILE A 83 -0.83 -16.08 10.91
CA ILE A 83 0.30 -17.02 11.07
C ILE A 83 -0.04 -18.12 12.09
N ALA A 84 -0.65 -17.76 13.21
CA ALA A 84 -0.93 -18.68 14.31
C ALA A 84 -2.16 -19.60 14.08
N ASP A 85 -3.07 -19.24 13.17
CA ASP A 85 -4.30 -20.00 12.94
C ASP A 85 -4.11 -21.16 11.96
N ALA A 86 -3.83 -22.35 12.46
CA ALA A 86 -3.73 -23.56 11.63
C ALA A 86 -5.08 -24.07 11.08
N VAL A 87 -6.22 -23.48 11.44
CA VAL A 87 -7.56 -23.96 11.05
C VAL A 87 -8.07 -23.25 9.81
N ASN A 88 -8.01 -21.90 9.77
CA ASN A 88 -8.58 -21.11 8.68
C ASN A 88 -7.52 -20.47 7.78
N GLN A 89 -6.58 -21.28 7.30
CA GLN A 89 -5.53 -20.90 6.33
C GLN A 89 -6.07 -20.76 4.89
N ASN A 90 -7.13 -19.97 4.67
CA ASN A 90 -7.65 -19.71 3.33
C ASN A 90 -7.85 -18.20 3.06
N PRO A 91 -7.53 -17.70 1.85
CA PRO A 91 -7.59 -16.27 1.55
C PRO A 91 -8.98 -15.65 1.69
N GLY A 92 -10.04 -16.43 1.45
CA GLY A 92 -11.41 -15.98 1.64
C GLY A 92 -11.68 -15.60 3.10
N TYR A 93 -11.46 -16.54 4.02
CA TYR A 93 -11.67 -16.31 5.45
C TYR A 93 -10.78 -15.19 6.01
N ALA A 94 -9.52 -15.12 5.55
CA ALA A 94 -8.59 -14.07 5.95
C ALA A 94 -9.06 -12.68 5.50
N SER A 95 -9.42 -12.50 4.23
CA SER A 95 -9.90 -11.21 3.70
C SER A 95 -11.21 -10.76 4.37
N ARG A 96 -12.16 -11.68 4.59
CA ARG A 96 -13.38 -11.41 5.35
C ARG A 96 -13.09 -10.98 6.79
N SER A 97 -12.18 -11.67 7.47
CA SER A 97 -11.80 -11.33 8.85
C SER A 97 -11.13 -9.96 8.92
N MET A 98 -10.27 -9.63 7.95
CA MET A 98 -9.63 -8.32 7.82
C MET A 98 -10.67 -7.21 7.61
N ALA A 99 -11.67 -7.42 6.74
CA ALA A 99 -12.76 -6.47 6.52
C ALA A 99 -13.59 -6.24 7.78
N MET A 100 -13.95 -7.32 8.50
CA MET A 100 -14.70 -7.19 9.76
C MET A 100 -13.90 -6.48 10.85
N LEU A 101 -12.60 -6.76 10.97
CA LEU A 101 -11.70 -6.06 11.89
C LEU A 101 -11.67 -4.55 11.57
N ASN A 102 -11.37 -4.21 10.33
CA ASN A 102 -11.12 -2.82 9.95
C ASN A 102 -12.41 -1.99 9.87
N LEU A 103 -13.56 -2.58 9.54
CA LEU A 103 -14.86 -1.93 9.71
C LEU A 103 -15.18 -1.66 11.19
N ALA A 104 -14.87 -2.60 12.09
CA ALA A 104 -15.07 -2.38 13.52
C ALA A 104 -14.20 -1.23 14.06
N ILE A 105 -12.96 -1.11 13.59
CA ILE A 105 -12.05 -0.01 13.92
C ILE A 105 -12.55 1.30 13.30
N TYR A 106 -12.86 1.32 12.01
CA TYR A 106 -13.36 2.49 11.30
C TYR A 106 -14.62 3.07 11.93
N ASP A 107 -15.65 2.25 12.15
CA ASP A 107 -16.90 2.71 12.73
C ASP A 107 -16.71 3.18 14.18
N ALA A 108 -15.81 2.52 14.94
CA ALA A 108 -15.41 2.97 16.27
C ALA A 108 -14.72 4.34 16.28
N VAL A 109 -13.75 4.55 15.39
CA VAL A 109 -13.04 5.83 15.25
C VAL A 109 -14.01 6.92 14.83
N THR A 110 -14.80 6.68 13.79
CA THR A 110 -15.79 7.62 13.24
C THR A 110 -16.84 8.03 14.27
N ILE A 111 -17.40 7.08 15.03
CA ILE A 111 -18.36 7.39 16.11
C ILE A 111 -17.68 8.16 17.24
N ALA A 112 -16.50 7.72 17.70
CA ALA A 112 -15.81 8.31 18.84
C ALA A 112 -15.27 9.73 18.55
N SER A 113 -14.89 9.99 17.30
CA SER A 113 -14.49 11.32 16.82
C SER A 113 -15.70 12.24 16.54
N GLY A 114 -16.93 11.76 16.77
CA GLY A 114 -18.14 12.59 16.79
C GLY A 114 -18.90 12.67 15.47
N ASN A 115 -18.64 11.74 14.53
CA ASN A 115 -19.32 11.65 13.24
C ASN A 115 -20.13 10.34 13.10
N PRO A 116 -21.13 10.06 13.97
CA PRO A 116 -21.85 8.78 13.94
C PRO A 116 -22.73 8.57 12.69
N ASP A 117 -22.90 9.58 11.83
CA ASP A 117 -23.64 9.46 10.55
C ASP A 117 -22.71 9.08 9.39
N GLY A 118 -21.40 8.99 9.61
CA GLY A 118 -20.39 8.65 8.59
C GLY A 118 -19.86 7.21 8.70
N THR A 119 -20.54 6.34 9.44
CA THR A 119 -20.16 4.94 9.59
C THR A 119 -20.57 4.10 8.38
N PHE A 120 -19.89 2.97 8.19
CA PHE A 120 -20.20 1.99 7.16
C PHE A 120 -21.53 1.28 7.46
N TYR A 121 -21.70 0.76 8.68
CA TYR A 121 -22.96 0.17 9.11
C TYR A 121 -23.82 1.15 9.93
N ASP A 122 -25.11 0.86 10.02
CA ASP A 122 -26.06 1.64 10.83
C ASP A 122 -26.00 1.22 12.30
N TYR A 123 -25.81 2.19 13.19
CA TYR A 123 -25.75 1.96 14.63
C TYR A 123 -26.92 2.60 15.39
N ALA A 124 -27.64 1.79 16.17
CA ALA A 124 -28.69 2.28 17.07
C ALA A 124 -28.11 2.75 18.43
N LEU A 125 -27.32 3.82 18.40
CA LEU A 125 -26.65 4.37 19.60
C LEU A 125 -27.39 5.58 20.19
N ASP A 126 -27.44 5.64 21.52
CA ASP A 126 -27.95 6.82 22.24
C ASP A 126 -26.86 7.91 22.29
N ALA A 127 -27.21 9.19 22.10
CA ALA A 127 -26.23 10.29 22.12
C ALA A 127 -25.40 10.42 23.42
N GLU A 128 -25.86 9.87 24.55
CA GLU A 128 -25.06 9.79 25.77
C GLU A 128 -23.93 8.74 25.69
N SER A 129 -24.13 7.69 24.89
CA SER A 129 -23.18 6.57 24.72
C SER A 129 -21.95 6.92 23.87
N THR A 130 -22.01 8.01 23.10
CA THR A 130 -20.94 8.49 22.22
C THR A 130 -20.16 9.69 22.80
N SER A 131 -20.52 10.16 24.00
CA SER A 131 -19.89 11.33 24.62
C SER A 131 -18.94 10.95 25.76
N ASN A 132 -17.76 11.59 25.83
CA ASN A 132 -16.72 11.33 26.84
C ASN A 132 -16.16 9.90 26.78
N VAL A 133 -15.82 9.45 25.57
CA VAL A 133 -15.09 8.20 25.31
C VAL A 133 -13.67 8.52 24.84
N ALA A 134 -12.78 7.53 24.88
CA ALA A 134 -11.43 7.61 24.34
C ALA A 134 -11.36 6.74 23.08
N THR A 135 -11.07 7.37 21.93
CA THR A 135 -11.13 6.76 20.59
C THR A 135 -10.31 5.48 20.48
N ASP A 136 -9.07 5.50 20.97
CA ASP A 136 -8.15 4.36 21.06
C ASP A 136 -8.75 3.15 21.79
N ILE A 137 -9.42 3.38 22.92
CA ILE A 137 -10.05 2.33 23.72
C ILE A 137 -11.33 1.81 23.04
N VAL A 138 -12.12 2.67 22.40
CA VAL A 138 -13.32 2.24 21.66
C VAL A 138 -12.92 1.35 20.49
N ALA A 139 -11.97 1.81 19.66
CA ALA A 139 -11.45 1.06 18.52
C ALA A 139 -10.84 -0.28 18.96
N SER A 140 -9.99 -0.26 19.98
CA SER A 140 -9.39 -1.50 20.50
C SER A 140 -10.40 -2.49 21.02
N GLN A 141 -11.43 -2.02 21.73
CA GLN A 141 -12.44 -2.94 22.25
C GLN A 141 -13.36 -3.47 21.14
N ALA A 142 -13.60 -2.70 20.07
CA ALA A 142 -14.32 -3.16 18.89
C ALA A 142 -13.53 -4.26 18.16
N ALA A 143 -12.25 -4.00 17.86
CA ALA A 143 -11.32 -4.97 17.28
C ALA A 143 -11.23 -6.26 18.11
N TYR A 144 -11.00 -6.13 19.42
CA TYR A 144 -11.00 -7.25 20.37
C TYR A 144 -12.27 -8.11 20.26
N THR A 145 -13.44 -7.45 20.20
CA THR A 145 -14.73 -8.15 20.18
C THR A 145 -14.89 -8.98 18.91
N VAL A 146 -14.50 -8.42 17.76
CA VAL A 146 -14.54 -9.13 16.47
C VAL A 146 -13.53 -10.28 16.45
N LEU A 147 -12.25 -10.00 16.73
CA LEU A 147 -11.19 -11.00 16.65
C LEU A 147 -11.37 -12.14 17.66
N SER A 148 -11.83 -11.86 18.88
CA SER A 148 -12.14 -12.92 19.86
C SER A 148 -13.25 -13.86 19.38
N SER A 149 -14.15 -13.39 18.52
CA SER A 149 -15.20 -14.22 17.93
C SER A 149 -14.69 -15.04 16.75
N LEU A 150 -13.79 -14.48 15.93
CA LEU A 150 -13.28 -15.11 14.71
C LEU A 150 -12.11 -16.08 14.97
N TYR A 151 -11.30 -15.81 16.00
CA TYR A 151 -10.09 -16.56 16.35
C TYR A 151 -10.10 -17.01 17.83
N PRO A 152 -11.08 -17.84 18.24
CA PRO A 152 -11.22 -18.24 19.64
C PRO A 152 -10.04 -19.09 20.16
N ASP A 153 -9.31 -19.77 19.28
CA ASP A 153 -8.14 -20.58 19.65
C ASP A 153 -6.90 -19.72 19.95
N GLN A 154 -6.89 -18.46 19.51
CA GLN A 154 -5.83 -17.46 19.75
C GLN A 154 -6.22 -16.44 20.84
N GLN A 155 -7.25 -16.72 21.65
CA GLN A 155 -7.77 -15.80 22.68
C GLN A 155 -6.69 -15.25 23.62
N ASP A 156 -5.72 -16.05 24.03
CA ASP A 156 -4.65 -15.61 24.94
C ASP A 156 -3.79 -14.49 24.32
N MET A 157 -3.56 -14.54 23.00
CA MET A 157 -2.82 -13.51 22.25
C MET A 157 -3.64 -12.21 22.19
N ILE A 158 -4.93 -12.33 21.87
CA ILE A 158 -5.88 -11.22 21.76
C ILE A 158 -6.11 -10.54 23.12
N ASP A 159 -6.28 -11.32 24.19
CA ASP A 159 -6.41 -10.82 25.57
C ASP A 159 -5.16 -10.07 26.01
N SER A 160 -3.98 -10.65 25.75
CA SER A 160 -2.69 -10.04 26.11
C SER A 160 -2.48 -8.71 25.40
N PHE A 161 -2.89 -8.61 24.14
CA PHE A 161 -2.78 -7.39 23.37
C PHE A 161 -3.72 -6.29 23.88
N LEU A 162 -5.00 -6.58 24.12
CA LEU A 162 -5.93 -5.60 24.71
C LEU A 162 -5.45 -5.14 26.11
N ASP A 163 -4.96 -6.07 26.95
CA ASP A 163 -4.39 -5.73 28.25
C ASP A 163 -3.18 -4.77 28.13
N SER A 164 -2.39 -4.90 27.06
CA SER A 164 -1.28 -3.99 26.79
C SER A 164 -1.75 -2.57 26.47
N VAL A 165 -2.82 -2.42 25.65
CA VAL A 165 -3.44 -1.13 25.33
C VAL A 165 -4.04 -0.48 26.58
N LEU A 166 -4.65 -1.27 27.47
CA LEU A 166 -5.28 -0.77 28.70
C LEU A 166 -4.27 -0.50 29.83
N THR A 167 -3.01 -0.90 29.66
CA THR A 167 -1.99 -0.74 30.70
C THR A 167 -1.72 0.73 30.99
N GLY A 168 -1.86 1.13 32.26
CA GLY A 168 -1.64 2.51 32.70
C GLY A 168 -2.87 3.42 32.56
N GLN A 169 -3.94 2.95 31.93
CA GLN A 169 -5.21 3.68 31.88
C GLN A 169 -5.92 3.62 33.24
N GLU A 170 -6.32 4.79 33.78
CA GLU A 170 -7.09 4.81 35.02
C GLU A 170 -8.47 4.18 34.81
N THR A 171 -8.86 3.24 35.69
CA THR A 171 -10.24 2.74 35.70
C THR A 171 -11.21 3.89 35.99
N SER A 172 -11.76 4.47 34.93
CA SER A 172 -12.57 5.68 34.97
C SER A 172 -13.92 5.45 34.30
N ARG A 173 -14.83 6.43 34.44
CA ARG A 173 -16.10 6.40 33.71
C ARG A 173 -15.87 6.44 32.20
N VAL A 174 -14.86 7.17 31.74
CA VAL A 174 -14.49 7.29 30.32
C VAL A 174 -14.05 5.93 29.81
N THR A 175 -13.13 5.26 30.50
CA THR A 175 -12.65 3.92 30.14
C THR A 175 -13.79 2.91 30.10
N SER A 176 -14.64 2.85 31.14
CA SER A 176 -15.78 1.92 31.14
C SER A 176 -16.81 2.22 30.05
N ALA A 177 -17.04 3.49 29.72
CA ALA A 177 -17.94 3.88 28.62
C ALA A 177 -17.33 3.52 27.25
N SER A 178 -16.02 3.71 27.08
CA SER A 178 -15.29 3.40 25.85
C SER A 178 -15.32 1.90 25.56
N LEU A 179 -15.05 1.07 26.59
CA LEU A 179 -15.16 -0.38 26.46
C LEU A 179 -16.59 -0.81 26.11
N ALA A 180 -17.60 -0.27 26.80
CA ALA A 180 -19.00 -0.62 26.51
C ALA A 180 -19.42 -0.23 25.08
N LEU A 181 -18.96 0.92 24.58
CA LEU A 181 -19.22 1.36 23.22
C LEU A 181 -18.51 0.45 22.21
N GLY A 182 -17.21 0.20 22.37
CA GLY A 182 -16.46 -0.67 21.47
C GLY A 182 -17.04 -2.09 21.41
N THR A 183 -17.46 -2.65 22.55
CA THR A 183 -18.17 -3.94 22.57
C THR A 183 -19.49 -3.89 21.80
N ALA A 184 -20.25 -2.80 21.91
CA ALA A 184 -21.49 -2.66 21.15
C ALA A 184 -21.22 -2.59 19.63
N ILE A 185 -20.16 -1.88 19.23
CA ILE A 185 -19.77 -1.73 17.82
C ILE A 185 -19.31 -3.08 17.24
N GLY A 186 -18.39 -3.77 17.91
CA GLY A 186 -17.91 -5.07 17.45
C GLY A 186 -19.03 -6.12 17.37
N ASN A 187 -19.98 -6.11 18.32
CA ASN A 187 -21.15 -7.00 18.24
C ASN A 187 -22.08 -6.66 17.07
N GLN A 188 -22.19 -5.39 16.66
CA GLN A 188 -22.97 -5.03 15.49
C GLN A 188 -22.32 -5.57 14.23
N ILE A 189 -21.01 -5.41 14.06
CA ILE A 189 -20.26 -5.98 12.93
C ILE A 189 -20.47 -7.50 12.84
N LEU A 190 -20.31 -8.21 13.96
CA LEU A 190 -20.56 -9.64 14.02
C LEU A 190 -22.01 -9.99 13.66
N ALA A 191 -22.98 -9.17 14.04
CA ALA A 191 -24.39 -9.40 13.74
C ALA A 191 -24.73 -9.18 12.26
N GLU A 192 -24.15 -8.16 11.61
CA GLU A 192 -24.33 -7.92 10.17
C GLU A 192 -23.75 -9.07 9.33
N ARG A 193 -22.70 -9.73 9.83
CA ARG A 193 -22.02 -10.84 9.14
C ARG A 193 -22.35 -12.23 9.69
N ALA A 194 -23.32 -12.37 10.59
CA ALA A 194 -23.58 -13.64 11.28
C ALA A 194 -24.14 -14.75 10.37
N ASP A 195 -24.84 -14.37 9.30
CA ASP A 195 -25.55 -15.30 8.39
C ASP A 195 -25.18 -15.00 6.92
N ASP A 196 -23.97 -14.50 6.67
CA ASP A 196 -23.51 -14.03 5.35
C ASP A 196 -23.03 -15.15 4.41
N GLY A 197 -23.23 -16.41 4.79
CA GLY A 197 -22.83 -17.58 3.99
C GLY A 197 -21.38 -18.04 4.17
N SER A 198 -20.55 -17.37 4.98
CA SER A 198 -19.13 -17.75 5.14
C SER A 198 -18.90 -19.13 5.78
N ASP A 199 -19.88 -19.61 6.55
CA ASP A 199 -19.83 -20.92 7.23
C ASP A 199 -20.33 -22.08 6.34
N ASP A 200 -20.81 -21.79 5.13
CA ASP A 200 -21.37 -22.82 4.25
C ASP A 200 -20.27 -23.70 3.66
N VAL A 201 -20.34 -24.99 3.99
CA VAL A 201 -19.43 -26.01 3.44
C VAL A 201 -20.02 -26.58 2.16
N VAL A 202 -19.39 -26.26 1.03
CA VAL A 202 -19.71 -26.80 -0.28
C VAL A 202 -18.64 -27.81 -0.68
N GLU A 203 -19.06 -28.95 -1.23
CA GLU A 203 -18.16 -29.98 -1.74
C GLU A 203 -18.06 -29.85 -3.27
N TYR A 204 -16.83 -29.85 -3.79
CA TYR A 204 -16.57 -29.85 -5.23
C TYR A 204 -16.29 -31.27 -5.74
N ALA A 205 -16.91 -31.64 -6.85
CA ALA A 205 -16.69 -32.93 -7.49
C ALA A 205 -15.88 -32.74 -8.78
N PHE A 206 -14.61 -33.16 -8.75
CA PHE A 206 -13.73 -33.10 -9.92
C PHE A 206 -14.30 -33.89 -11.12
N THR A 207 -13.99 -33.40 -12.32
CA THR A 207 -14.32 -34.01 -13.61
C THR A 207 -13.04 -34.28 -14.41
N ASP A 208 -13.03 -35.28 -15.28
CA ASP A 208 -11.93 -35.56 -16.23
C ASP A 208 -12.13 -34.83 -17.58
N GLU A 209 -13.08 -33.90 -17.67
CA GLU A 209 -13.36 -33.15 -18.89
C GLU A 209 -12.22 -32.14 -19.18
N LEU A 210 -11.75 -32.11 -20.42
CA LEU A 210 -10.67 -31.20 -20.84
C LEU A 210 -11.14 -29.75 -20.77
N GLY A 211 -10.25 -28.86 -20.33
CA GLY A 211 -10.57 -27.45 -20.06
C GLY A 211 -11.18 -27.20 -18.68
N TYR A 212 -11.77 -28.23 -18.04
CA TYR A 212 -12.37 -28.11 -16.71
C TYR A 212 -11.38 -28.40 -15.59
N PHE A 213 -11.61 -27.79 -14.43
CA PHE A 213 -10.79 -27.90 -13.24
C PHE A 213 -10.74 -29.34 -12.75
N GLN A 214 -9.54 -29.89 -12.82
CA GLN A 214 -9.16 -31.24 -12.47
C GLN A 214 -8.32 -31.22 -11.19
N ALA A 215 -8.31 -32.33 -10.46
CA ALA A 215 -7.43 -32.49 -9.33
C ALA A 215 -5.97 -32.34 -9.78
N ASP A 216 -5.16 -31.62 -9.01
CA ASP A 216 -3.72 -31.51 -9.27
C ASP A 216 -3.10 -32.91 -9.36
N PRO A 217 -2.47 -33.30 -10.49
CA PRO A 217 -1.86 -34.61 -10.63
C PRO A 217 -0.66 -34.82 -9.69
N LEU A 218 -0.06 -33.76 -9.14
CA LEU A 218 0.98 -33.84 -8.13
C LEU A 218 0.41 -34.04 -6.71
N ASN A 219 -0.83 -33.57 -6.48
CA ASN A 219 -1.50 -33.59 -5.18
C ASN A 219 -2.98 -34.05 -5.30
N PRO A 220 -3.25 -35.27 -5.80
CA PRO A 220 -4.61 -35.67 -6.21
C PRO A 220 -5.59 -35.93 -5.06
N ASP A 221 -5.09 -36.03 -3.83
CA ASP A 221 -5.88 -36.33 -2.63
C ASP A 221 -6.34 -35.06 -1.87
N VAL A 222 -6.03 -33.86 -2.38
CA VAL A 222 -6.40 -32.58 -1.75
C VAL A 222 -7.74 -32.10 -2.31
N SER A 223 -8.69 -31.79 -1.42
CA SER A 223 -10.01 -31.24 -1.79
C SER A 223 -9.90 -29.82 -2.35
N ALA A 224 -10.88 -29.43 -3.18
CA ALA A 224 -10.94 -28.06 -3.67
C ALA A 224 -11.25 -27.07 -2.52
N TRP A 225 -10.61 -25.90 -2.55
CA TRP A 225 -10.72 -24.89 -1.50
C TRP A 225 -11.79 -23.85 -1.81
N GLY A 226 -12.72 -23.68 -0.87
CA GLY A 226 -13.74 -22.62 -0.90
C GLY A 226 -14.75 -22.66 -2.06
N PRO A 227 -15.24 -23.80 -2.57
CA PRO A 227 -16.18 -23.82 -3.71
C PRO A 227 -17.50 -23.07 -3.47
N GLY A 228 -17.85 -22.78 -2.20
CA GLY A 228 -19.01 -21.97 -1.85
C GLY A 228 -18.71 -20.49 -1.59
N TRP A 229 -17.44 -20.08 -1.63
CA TRP A 229 -17.04 -18.74 -1.17
C TRP A 229 -17.59 -17.60 -2.04
N GLY A 230 -17.88 -17.88 -3.31
CA GLY A 230 -18.53 -16.93 -4.21
C GLY A 230 -19.99 -16.63 -3.89
N GLU A 231 -20.59 -17.34 -2.94
CA GLU A 231 -21.97 -17.13 -2.47
C GLU A 231 -22.04 -16.37 -1.14
N VAL A 232 -20.89 -15.96 -0.58
CA VAL A 232 -20.84 -15.10 0.60
C VAL A 232 -21.44 -13.73 0.24
N ASP A 233 -22.28 -13.18 1.11
CA ASP A 233 -22.85 -11.85 0.89
C ASP A 233 -21.73 -10.81 0.74
N THR A 234 -21.83 -9.93 -0.25
CA THR A 234 -20.86 -8.84 -0.45
C THR A 234 -20.90 -7.85 0.72
N PHE A 235 -19.82 -7.08 0.91
CA PHE A 235 -19.72 -6.04 1.91
C PHE A 235 -20.26 -4.71 1.37
N SER A 236 -19.69 -4.22 0.27
CA SER A 236 -19.99 -2.92 -0.32
C SER A 236 -20.60 -3.08 -1.72
N ILE A 237 -19.98 -3.88 -2.58
CA ILE A 237 -20.44 -3.99 -3.97
C ILE A 237 -21.87 -4.52 -4.05
N SER A 238 -22.66 -3.95 -4.97
CA SER A 238 -24.10 -4.25 -5.03
C SER A 238 -24.44 -5.66 -5.50
N SER A 239 -23.58 -6.29 -6.32
CA SER A 239 -23.72 -7.69 -6.74
C SER A 239 -22.44 -8.21 -7.37
N VAL A 240 -22.18 -9.51 -7.19
CA VAL A 240 -21.03 -10.20 -7.81
C VAL A 240 -21.10 -10.14 -9.33
N GLU A 241 -22.29 -10.29 -9.93
CA GLU A 241 -22.46 -10.31 -11.38
C GLU A 241 -22.14 -8.98 -12.08
N SER A 242 -22.06 -7.88 -11.33
CA SER A 242 -21.67 -6.58 -11.89
C SER A 242 -20.15 -6.49 -12.15
N PHE A 243 -19.37 -7.36 -11.49
CA PHE A 243 -17.91 -7.41 -11.55
C PHE A 243 -17.37 -8.72 -12.12
N ALA A 244 -18.22 -9.74 -12.27
CA ALA A 244 -17.84 -10.99 -12.94
C ALA A 244 -17.38 -10.70 -14.39
N PRO A 245 -16.16 -11.14 -14.78
CA PRO A 245 -15.58 -10.82 -16.08
C PRO A 245 -16.22 -11.62 -17.22
N GLU A 246 -15.81 -11.32 -18.46
CA GLU A 246 -16.13 -12.17 -19.60
C GLU A 246 -15.50 -13.58 -19.43
N THR A 247 -16.07 -14.58 -20.10
CA THR A 247 -15.58 -15.98 -20.05
C THR A 247 -14.16 -16.11 -20.60
N THR A 248 -13.48 -17.19 -20.21
CA THR A 248 -12.11 -17.51 -20.64
C THR A 248 -11.91 -17.56 -22.17
N PRO A 249 -10.68 -17.32 -22.66
CA PRO A 249 -10.34 -17.57 -24.05
C PRO A 249 -10.63 -19.03 -24.44
N ALA A 250 -11.26 -19.23 -25.61
CA ALA A 250 -11.53 -20.59 -26.09
C ALA A 250 -10.23 -21.40 -26.23
N LEU A 251 -10.24 -22.68 -25.82
CA LEU A 251 -9.05 -23.55 -25.89
C LEU A 251 -8.42 -23.60 -27.29
N THR A 252 -9.21 -23.48 -28.35
CA THR A 252 -8.72 -23.48 -29.74
C THR A 252 -8.20 -22.12 -30.24
N SER A 253 -8.13 -21.11 -29.38
CA SER A 253 -7.75 -19.75 -29.76
C SER A 253 -6.23 -19.54 -29.75
N GLU A 254 -5.76 -18.54 -30.52
CA GLU A 254 -4.36 -18.11 -30.48
C GLU A 254 -4.01 -17.44 -29.14
N GLU A 255 -4.99 -16.81 -28.48
CA GLU A 255 -4.84 -16.15 -27.18
C GLU A 255 -4.57 -17.17 -26.07
N TYR A 256 -5.37 -18.24 -25.99
CA TYR A 256 -5.12 -19.35 -25.08
C TYR A 256 -3.74 -19.99 -25.34
N ALA A 257 -3.41 -20.25 -26.61
CA ALA A 257 -2.12 -20.85 -26.96
C ALA A 257 -0.93 -19.94 -26.59
N ALA A 258 -1.05 -18.62 -26.73
CA ALA A 258 0.00 -17.69 -26.35
C ALA A 258 0.28 -17.76 -24.84
N SER A 259 -0.78 -17.68 -24.02
CA SER A 259 -0.65 -17.75 -22.57
C SER A 259 -0.18 -19.13 -22.07
N TYR A 260 -0.71 -20.21 -22.67
CA TYR A 260 -0.24 -21.57 -22.41
C TYR A 260 1.27 -21.70 -22.65
N ASN A 261 1.75 -21.25 -23.81
CA ASN A 261 3.16 -21.41 -24.18
C ASN A 261 4.07 -20.52 -23.34
N GLU A 262 3.59 -19.37 -22.90
CA GLU A 262 4.31 -18.55 -21.93
C GLU A 262 4.47 -19.28 -20.60
N VAL A 263 3.40 -19.86 -20.04
CA VAL A 263 3.48 -20.61 -18.78
C VAL A 263 4.30 -21.89 -18.93
N LEU A 264 4.21 -22.57 -20.06
CA LEU A 264 5.05 -23.73 -20.39
C LEU A 264 6.54 -23.38 -20.27
N GLU A 265 6.94 -22.23 -20.83
CA GLU A 265 8.32 -21.77 -20.85
C GLU A 265 8.78 -21.16 -19.53
N LEU A 266 7.99 -20.25 -18.95
CA LEU A 266 8.36 -19.46 -17.78
C LEU A 266 7.96 -20.10 -16.46
N GLY A 267 6.92 -20.93 -16.42
CA GLY A 267 6.36 -21.49 -15.19
C GLY A 267 6.96 -22.84 -14.76
N SER A 268 7.75 -23.49 -15.62
CA SER A 268 8.34 -24.80 -15.32
C SER A 268 9.36 -24.72 -14.17
N VAL A 269 9.41 -25.74 -13.31
CA VAL A 269 10.45 -25.83 -12.26
C VAL A 269 11.87 -25.78 -12.84
N ASP A 270 12.08 -26.42 -14.00
CA ASP A 270 13.37 -26.47 -14.71
C ASP A 270 13.49 -25.42 -15.83
N SER A 271 12.77 -24.29 -15.71
CA SER A 271 12.81 -23.24 -16.74
C SER A 271 14.24 -22.75 -17.00
N THR A 272 14.61 -22.66 -18.27
CA THR A 272 15.89 -22.07 -18.71
C THR A 272 15.74 -20.67 -19.27
N THR A 273 14.49 -20.16 -19.31
CA THR A 273 14.15 -18.83 -19.84
C THR A 273 13.75 -17.88 -18.71
N ARG A 274 13.06 -18.36 -17.66
CA ARG A 274 12.72 -17.54 -16.49
C ARG A 274 13.99 -16.94 -15.89
N THR A 275 14.00 -15.63 -15.70
CA THR A 275 15.16 -14.93 -15.12
C THR A 275 15.19 -15.09 -13.61
N ALA A 276 16.34 -14.81 -12.98
CA ALA A 276 16.44 -14.81 -11.52
C ALA A 276 15.46 -13.80 -10.90
N ASP A 277 15.37 -12.59 -11.46
CA ASP A 277 14.40 -11.56 -11.03
C ASP A 277 12.94 -12.03 -11.14
N GLN A 278 12.58 -12.79 -12.19
CA GLN A 278 11.24 -13.37 -12.31
C GLN A 278 10.98 -14.48 -11.29
N THR A 279 11.98 -15.31 -10.98
CA THR A 279 11.86 -16.30 -9.89
C THR A 279 11.69 -15.59 -8.55
N GLU A 280 12.48 -14.55 -8.29
CA GLU A 280 12.40 -13.75 -7.07
C GLU A 280 11.02 -13.09 -6.93
N ALA A 281 10.52 -12.41 -7.97
CA ALA A 281 9.17 -11.84 -7.98
C ALA A 281 8.09 -12.91 -7.76
N GLY A 282 8.25 -14.10 -8.35
CA GLY A 282 7.35 -15.24 -8.10
C GLY A 282 7.25 -15.61 -6.62
N ILE A 283 8.39 -15.73 -5.95
CA ILE A 283 8.47 -16.13 -4.54
C ILE A 283 8.08 -14.98 -3.60
N PHE A 284 8.49 -13.75 -3.91
CA PHE A 284 8.23 -12.56 -3.11
C PHE A 284 6.74 -12.37 -2.81
N TRP A 285 5.89 -12.54 -3.83
CA TRP A 285 4.43 -12.37 -3.74
C TRP A 285 3.68 -13.66 -3.38
N ALA A 286 4.37 -14.73 -2.94
CA ALA A 286 3.75 -16.03 -2.71
C ALA A 286 2.76 -16.03 -1.54
N TYR A 287 3.28 -16.08 -0.30
CA TYR A 287 2.48 -16.11 0.93
C TYR A 287 1.39 -17.19 0.89
N ASP A 288 1.75 -18.35 0.34
CA ASP A 288 0.90 -19.55 0.23
C ASP A 288 1.37 -20.67 1.19
N ARG A 289 2.55 -20.49 1.81
CA ARG A 289 3.17 -21.44 2.75
C ARG A 289 2.40 -21.50 4.07
N GLU A 290 2.25 -22.71 4.61
CA GLU A 290 1.70 -22.90 5.95
C GLU A 290 2.54 -22.15 6.99
N GLY A 291 1.90 -21.35 7.84
CA GLY A 291 2.59 -20.61 8.91
C GLY A 291 3.22 -19.27 8.49
N LEU A 292 3.06 -18.81 7.24
CA LEU A 292 3.30 -17.40 6.87
C LEU A 292 2.02 -16.56 6.86
N GLY A 293 0.88 -17.19 7.11
CA GLY A 293 -0.42 -16.62 6.82
C GLY A 293 -0.74 -16.66 5.33
N THR A 294 -1.86 -16.05 4.96
CA THR A 294 -2.30 -15.92 3.57
C THR A 294 -1.70 -14.67 2.91
N PRO A 295 -1.90 -14.42 1.61
CA PRO A 295 -1.41 -13.19 0.95
C PRO A 295 -1.86 -11.88 1.62
N LEU A 296 -2.95 -11.94 2.40
CA LEU A 296 -3.45 -10.81 3.18
C LEU A 296 -2.46 -10.32 4.25
N ALA A 297 -1.51 -11.15 4.71
CA ALA A 297 -0.44 -10.71 5.60
C ALA A 297 0.47 -9.69 4.89
N LEU A 298 1.02 -10.05 3.73
CA LEU A 298 1.82 -9.13 2.91
C LEU A 298 1.03 -7.87 2.50
N PHE A 299 -0.25 -8.02 2.15
CA PHE A 299 -1.08 -6.87 1.80
C PHE A 299 -1.36 -5.94 2.98
N SER A 300 -1.37 -6.46 4.22
CA SER A 300 -1.40 -5.63 5.42
C SER A 300 -0.07 -4.87 5.60
N ASP A 301 1.07 -5.51 5.32
CA ASP A 301 2.39 -4.87 5.36
C ASP A 301 2.53 -3.75 4.32
N VAL A 302 1.94 -3.93 3.13
CA VAL A 302 1.84 -2.88 2.10
C VAL A 302 1.09 -1.66 2.64
N LEU A 303 -0.08 -1.87 3.26
CA LEU A 303 -0.87 -0.78 3.84
C LEU A 303 -0.11 -0.07 4.95
N GLU A 304 0.55 -0.81 5.86
CA GLU A 304 1.32 -0.21 6.95
C GLU A 304 2.49 0.62 6.42
N THR A 305 3.25 0.05 5.48
CA THR A 305 4.42 0.70 4.87
C THR A 305 4.03 2.04 4.27
N ILE A 306 2.98 2.07 3.45
CA ILE A 306 2.55 3.28 2.75
C ILE A 306 1.90 4.27 3.72
N ALA A 307 1.04 3.81 4.64
CA ALA A 307 0.41 4.65 5.64
C ALA A 307 1.43 5.39 6.53
N VAL A 308 2.47 4.68 6.97
CA VAL A 308 3.55 5.26 7.77
C VAL A 308 4.42 6.20 6.94
N GLN A 309 4.73 5.84 5.70
CA GLN A 309 5.51 6.68 4.78
C GLN A 309 4.82 8.02 4.49
N GLU A 310 3.52 7.98 4.20
CA GLU A 310 2.73 9.16 3.85
C GLU A 310 2.27 9.95 5.09
N GLY A 311 2.51 9.43 6.30
CA GLY A 311 2.25 10.13 7.56
C GLY A 311 0.77 10.28 7.89
N ASN A 312 -0.04 9.29 7.52
CA ASN A 312 -1.49 9.28 7.75
C ASN A 312 -1.85 9.52 9.23
N THR A 313 -2.94 10.25 9.45
CA THR A 313 -3.60 10.36 10.76
C THR A 313 -4.34 9.07 11.14
N LEU A 314 -4.78 8.98 12.39
CA LEU A 314 -5.59 7.87 12.89
C LEU A 314 -6.87 7.67 12.06
N GLU A 315 -7.59 8.74 11.76
CA GLU A 315 -8.81 8.70 10.95
C GLU A 315 -8.53 8.29 9.49
N GLU A 316 -7.44 8.76 8.91
CA GLU A 316 -6.99 8.34 7.58
C GLU A 316 -6.61 6.86 7.55
N ASN A 317 -5.84 6.37 8.53
CA ASN A 317 -5.51 4.96 8.67
C ASN A 317 -6.75 4.09 8.84
N ALA A 318 -7.67 4.50 9.71
CA ALA A 318 -8.92 3.77 9.91
C ALA A 318 -9.73 3.68 8.61
N THR A 319 -9.72 4.74 7.79
CA THR A 319 -10.43 4.77 6.50
C THR A 319 -9.72 3.93 5.45
N LEU A 320 -8.41 4.11 5.27
CA LEU A 320 -7.58 3.37 4.31
C LEU A 320 -7.69 1.86 4.53
N TYR A 321 -7.49 1.42 5.78
CA TYR A 321 -7.57 0.00 6.10
C TYR A 321 -8.98 -0.56 5.90
N ALA A 322 -10.03 0.18 6.26
CA ALA A 322 -11.41 -0.28 6.04
C ALA A 322 -11.75 -0.39 4.55
N GLN A 323 -11.43 0.63 3.76
CA GLN A 323 -11.65 0.65 2.31
C GLN A 323 -10.90 -0.50 1.63
N ALA A 324 -9.60 -0.67 1.93
CA ALA A 324 -8.78 -1.71 1.31
C ALA A 324 -9.24 -3.12 1.72
N SER A 325 -9.60 -3.30 2.99
CA SER A 325 -10.06 -4.60 3.48
C SER A 325 -11.41 -5.00 2.89
N VAL A 326 -12.35 -4.05 2.78
CA VAL A 326 -13.65 -4.28 2.13
C VAL A 326 -13.47 -4.60 0.64
N ALA A 327 -12.64 -3.82 -0.07
CA ALA A 327 -12.36 -4.08 -1.47
C ALA A 327 -11.72 -5.46 -1.69
N MET A 328 -10.77 -5.87 -0.84
CA MET A 328 -10.18 -7.20 -0.91
C MET A 328 -11.17 -8.31 -0.57
N ALA A 329 -12.06 -8.12 0.42
CA ALA A 329 -13.09 -9.12 0.75
C ALA A 329 -14.08 -9.31 -0.41
N ASP A 330 -14.57 -8.23 -1.01
CA ASP A 330 -15.46 -8.30 -2.18
C ASP A 330 -14.74 -8.87 -3.42
N ALA A 331 -13.46 -8.55 -3.60
CA ALA A 331 -12.61 -9.18 -4.61
C ALA A 331 -12.48 -10.69 -4.42
N ALA A 332 -12.36 -11.18 -3.18
CA ALA A 332 -12.37 -12.63 -2.91
C ALA A 332 -13.69 -13.27 -3.35
N ILE A 333 -14.82 -12.65 -3.02
CA ILE A 333 -16.15 -13.18 -3.36
C ILE A 333 -16.30 -13.26 -4.90
N VAL A 334 -15.96 -12.19 -5.61
CA VAL A 334 -16.04 -12.15 -7.08
C VAL A 334 -15.07 -13.15 -7.74
N ALA A 335 -13.83 -13.23 -7.25
CA ALA A 335 -12.84 -14.17 -7.78
C ALA A 335 -13.29 -15.62 -7.58
N TRP A 336 -13.77 -15.99 -6.38
CA TRP A 336 -14.24 -17.35 -6.12
C TRP A 336 -15.53 -17.69 -6.87
N HIS A 337 -16.46 -16.74 -7.00
CA HIS A 337 -17.63 -16.93 -7.86
C HIS A 337 -17.22 -17.23 -9.30
N THR A 338 -16.29 -16.45 -9.85
CA THR A 338 -15.78 -16.62 -11.22
C THR A 338 -15.09 -17.98 -11.37
N LYS A 339 -14.22 -18.35 -10.42
CA LYS A 339 -13.50 -19.62 -10.40
C LYS A 339 -14.43 -20.81 -10.50
N PHE A 340 -15.44 -20.88 -9.64
CA PHE A 340 -16.33 -22.03 -9.57
C PHE A 340 -17.53 -21.95 -10.54
N THR A 341 -17.70 -20.83 -11.24
CA THR A 341 -18.62 -20.71 -12.40
C THR A 341 -17.96 -21.15 -13.70
N GLU A 342 -16.72 -20.72 -13.94
CA GLU A 342 -15.98 -21.03 -15.17
C GLU A 342 -15.26 -22.39 -15.10
N GLU A 343 -14.90 -22.82 -13.89
CA GLU A 343 -14.24 -24.10 -13.59
C GLU A 343 -13.02 -24.34 -14.50
N PHE A 344 -12.25 -23.30 -14.85
CA PHE A 344 -11.14 -23.45 -15.81
C PHE A 344 -9.92 -24.15 -15.20
N TRP A 345 -9.32 -25.07 -15.96
CA TRP A 345 -8.19 -25.90 -15.51
C TRP A 345 -6.91 -25.13 -15.19
N ARG A 346 -6.09 -25.68 -14.29
CA ARG A 346 -4.78 -25.13 -13.93
C ARG A 346 -3.71 -25.44 -14.99
N PRO A 347 -2.64 -24.64 -15.13
CA PRO A 347 -1.57 -24.89 -16.09
C PRO A 347 -0.98 -26.30 -16.03
N VAL A 348 -0.77 -26.87 -14.83
CA VAL A 348 -0.23 -28.25 -14.70
C VAL A 348 -1.10 -29.31 -15.37
N THR A 349 -2.42 -29.16 -15.32
CA THR A 349 -3.35 -30.09 -15.98
C THR A 349 -3.51 -29.78 -17.47
N ALA A 350 -3.53 -28.50 -17.83
CA ALA A 350 -3.56 -28.05 -19.21
C ALA A 350 -2.33 -28.53 -19.99
N ILE A 351 -1.13 -28.27 -19.46
CA ILE A 351 0.14 -28.55 -20.14
C ILE A 351 0.39 -30.04 -20.31
N ARG A 352 0.09 -30.84 -19.28
CA ARG A 352 0.17 -32.30 -19.40
C ARG A 352 -0.84 -32.87 -20.40
N ALA A 353 -1.94 -32.17 -20.66
CA ALA A 353 -2.98 -32.61 -21.58
C ALA A 353 -3.00 -31.84 -22.92
N GLY A 354 -1.99 -31.00 -23.22
CA GLY A 354 -2.00 -30.08 -24.36
C GLY A 354 -2.32 -30.76 -25.69
N ASP A 355 -1.74 -31.94 -25.95
CA ASP A 355 -1.99 -32.75 -27.16
C ASP A 355 -3.48 -33.12 -27.38
N ALA A 356 -4.33 -32.98 -26.36
CA ALA A 356 -5.74 -33.35 -26.39
C ALA A 356 -6.71 -32.15 -26.38
N ASP A 357 -6.24 -30.92 -26.16
CA ASP A 357 -7.08 -29.72 -25.99
C ASP A 357 -7.76 -29.23 -27.29
N GLY A 358 -7.32 -29.75 -28.44
CA GLY A 358 -7.85 -29.44 -29.76
C GLY A 358 -7.21 -28.22 -30.44
N ASN A 359 -6.08 -27.73 -29.93
CA ASN A 359 -5.32 -26.61 -30.47
C ASN A 359 -3.97 -27.09 -31.03
N ASP A 360 -3.70 -26.83 -32.31
CA ASP A 360 -2.46 -27.25 -32.98
C ASP A 360 -1.22 -26.43 -32.54
N LEU A 361 -1.39 -25.49 -31.59
CA LEU A 361 -0.35 -24.58 -31.09
C LEU A 361 0.08 -24.88 -29.64
N THR A 362 -0.47 -25.91 -29.01
CA THR A 362 -0.21 -26.28 -27.60
C THR A 362 0.31 -27.71 -27.55
N ASP A 363 1.63 -27.86 -27.65
CA ASP A 363 2.27 -29.18 -27.50
C ASP A 363 2.16 -29.63 -26.03
N GLY A 364 1.71 -30.87 -25.80
CA GLY A 364 1.61 -31.44 -24.46
C GLY A 364 2.95 -31.94 -23.90
N ASP A 365 3.11 -31.84 -22.59
CA ASP A 365 4.24 -32.43 -21.85
C ASP A 365 3.75 -33.13 -20.58
N ASP A 366 3.58 -34.45 -20.68
CA ASP A 366 3.10 -35.33 -19.59
C ASP A 366 3.93 -35.24 -18.29
N ASP A 367 5.21 -34.86 -18.39
CA ASP A 367 6.14 -34.77 -17.27
C ASP A 367 6.31 -33.34 -16.73
N TRP A 368 5.66 -32.34 -17.36
CA TRP A 368 5.78 -30.93 -16.96
C TRP A 368 5.36 -30.72 -15.50
N THR A 369 6.15 -29.94 -14.78
CA THR A 369 5.95 -29.63 -13.37
C THR A 369 6.15 -28.13 -13.18
N PRO A 370 5.20 -27.42 -12.55
CA PRO A 370 5.35 -25.99 -12.26
C PRO A 370 6.45 -25.78 -11.23
N LEU A 371 7.02 -24.57 -11.15
CA LEU A 371 7.78 -24.15 -9.97
C LEU A 371 6.91 -24.27 -8.71
N GLY A 372 5.63 -23.89 -8.84
CA GLY A 372 4.62 -24.04 -7.80
C GLY A 372 4.68 -22.90 -6.76
N ALA A 373 3.64 -22.82 -5.94
CA ALA A 373 3.64 -21.98 -4.77
C ALA A 373 4.61 -22.57 -3.71
N PRO A 374 5.58 -21.80 -3.18
CA PRO A 374 6.51 -22.26 -2.17
C PRO A 374 5.83 -22.96 -0.99
N ASP A 375 6.44 -24.05 -0.52
CA ASP A 375 6.00 -24.78 0.67
C ASP A 375 7.19 -25.18 1.55
N ASP A 376 6.90 -25.82 2.69
CA ASP A 376 7.90 -26.33 3.64
C ASP A 376 8.59 -27.63 3.19
N GLY A 377 8.55 -27.93 1.90
CA GLY A 377 9.21 -29.08 1.29
C GLY A 377 10.73 -29.00 1.35
N ASP A 378 11.37 -30.17 1.16
CA ASP A 378 12.84 -30.31 1.06
C ASP A 378 13.36 -29.98 -0.36
N ASP A 379 12.51 -29.53 -1.29
CA ASP A 379 12.88 -29.17 -2.67
C ASP A 379 12.16 -27.90 -3.15
N ILE A 380 12.46 -27.48 -4.39
CA ILE A 380 11.91 -26.26 -5.00
C ILE A 380 10.58 -26.50 -5.73
N VAL A 381 10.04 -27.72 -5.73
CA VAL A 381 8.76 -28.02 -6.37
C VAL A 381 7.67 -27.72 -5.36
N GLY A 382 7.09 -26.54 -5.47
CA GLY A 382 5.94 -26.13 -4.69
C GLY A 382 4.64 -26.86 -5.08
N PHE A 383 3.53 -26.36 -4.56
CA PHE A 383 2.20 -26.91 -4.83
C PHE A 383 1.38 -26.02 -5.78
N THR A 384 0.34 -26.60 -6.40
CA THR A 384 -0.67 -25.82 -7.11
C THR A 384 -1.90 -25.66 -6.21
N PRO A 385 -2.33 -24.42 -5.89
CA PRO A 385 -3.52 -24.23 -5.06
C PRO A 385 -4.79 -24.86 -5.65
N GLN A 386 -5.55 -25.57 -4.81
CA GLN A 386 -6.65 -26.46 -5.23
C GLN A 386 -7.95 -25.71 -5.45
N PHE A 387 -7.96 -24.81 -6.42
CA PHE A 387 -9.15 -24.14 -6.92
C PHE A 387 -8.95 -23.80 -8.42
N PRO A 388 -10.03 -23.58 -9.20
CA PRO A 388 -9.93 -23.20 -10.61
C PRO A 388 -9.03 -21.97 -10.84
N THR A 389 -8.44 -21.88 -12.03
CA THR A 389 -7.42 -20.84 -12.30
C THR A 389 -8.02 -19.45 -12.51
N TYR A 390 -9.13 -19.36 -13.25
CA TYR A 390 -9.66 -18.09 -13.74
C TYR A 390 -10.71 -17.47 -12.81
N ILE A 391 -10.59 -16.24 -12.34
CA ILE A 391 -9.45 -15.30 -12.42
C ILE A 391 -8.45 -15.52 -11.27
N SER A 392 -7.24 -14.97 -11.36
CA SER A 392 -6.23 -15.11 -10.31
C SER A 392 -6.66 -14.42 -9.02
N GLY A 393 -6.61 -15.13 -7.89
CA GLY A 393 -6.95 -14.57 -6.58
C GLY A 393 -5.99 -13.44 -6.21
N HIS A 394 -4.67 -13.70 -6.26
CA HIS A 394 -3.62 -12.71 -6.04
C HIS A 394 -3.77 -11.47 -6.92
N ALA A 395 -4.05 -11.63 -8.21
CA ALA A 395 -4.21 -10.50 -9.11
C ALA A 395 -5.46 -9.66 -8.76
N THR A 396 -6.55 -10.32 -8.37
CA THR A 396 -7.80 -9.63 -7.96
C THR A 396 -7.63 -8.92 -6.62
N PHE A 397 -6.97 -9.54 -5.64
CA PHE A 397 -6.63 -8.88 -4.37
C PHE A 397 -5.67 -7.72 -4.57
N GLY A 398 -4.61 -7.90 -5.37
CA GLY A 398 -3.66 -6.84 -5.68
C GLY A 398 -4.31 -5.68 -6.42
N GLY A 399 -5.18 -5.96 -7.39
CA GLY A 399 -5.99 -4.95 -8.07
C GLY A 399 -6.87 -4.16 -7.09
N ALA A 400 -7.50 -4.84 -6.13
CA ALA A 400 -8.31 -4.20 -5.11
C ALA A 400 -7.49 -3.35 -4.13
N LEU A 401 -6.34 -3.86 -3.68
CA LEU A 401 -5.44 -3.16 -2.77
C LEU A 401 -4.82 -1.92 -3.41
N PHE A 402 -4.11 -2.09 -4.53
CA PHE A 402 -3.41 -1.01 -5.21
C PHE A 402 -4.38 -0.04 -5.87
N GLY A 403 -5.53 -0.51 -6.36
CA GLY A 403 -6.64 0.36 -6.76
C GLY A 403 -7.16 1.21 -5.60
N THR A 404 -7.30 0.63 -4.40
CA THR A 404 -7.69 1.42 -3.21
C THR A 404 -6.67 2.48 -2.87
N LEU A 405 -5.37 2.14 -2.91
CA LEU A 405 -4.29 3.10 -2.67
C LEU A 405 -4.30 4.24 -3.69
N GLN A 406 -4.54 3.93 -4.97
CA GLN A 406 -4.70 4.92 -6.04
C GLN A 406 -5.88 5.87 -5.77
N GLU A 407 -7.05 5.34 -5.40
CA GLU A 407 -8.23 6.13 -5.10
C GLU A 407 -8.06 6.97 -3.82
N PHE A 408 -7.47 6.38 -2.77
CA PHE A 408 -7.28 7.03 -1.47
C PHE A 408 -6.30 8.20 -1.55
N TYR A 409 -5.14 8.01 -2.18
CA TYR A 409 -4.12 9.05 -2.32
C TYR A 409 -4.32 9.94 -3.56
N GLY A 410 -5.24 9.58 -4.45
CA GLY A 410 -5.52 10.31 -5.69
C GLY A 410 -4.37 10.31 -6.70
N THR A 411 -3.42 9.37 -6.56
CA THR A 411 -2.22 9.26 -7.40
C THR A 411 -1.74 7.81 -7.50
N ASP A 412 -1.08 7.49 -8.60
CA ASP A 412 -0.35 6.22 -8.79
C ASP A 412 1.15 6.36 -8.46
N ASP A 413 1.66 7.60 -8.44
CA ASP A 413 3.08 7.93 -8.41
C ASP A 413 3.65 8.02 -6.98
N ILE A 414 3.38 7.01 -6.15
CA ILE A 414 4.02 6.84 -4.83
C ILE A 414 5.00 5.67 -4.92
N SER A 415 6.28 5.97 -4.73
CA SER A 415 7.33 4.97 -4.66
C SER A 415 7.47 4.44 -3.23
N PHE A 416 7.72 3.15 -3.07
CA PHE A 416 7.86 2.50 -1.78
C PHE A 416 8.77 1.27 -1.86
N GLU A 417 9.26 0.83 -0.69
CA GLU A 417 10.03 -0.40 -0.55
C GLU A 417 9.27 -1.37 0.34
N LEU A 418 9.20 -2.65 -0.06
CA LEU A 418 8.47 -3.69 0.65
C LEU A 418 9.39 -4.89 0.87
N SER A 419 9.38 -5.43 2.08
CA SER A 419 10.09 -6.67 2.41
C SER A 419 9.15 -7.87 2.37
N SER A 420 9.68 -9.05 2.02
CA SER A 420 8.92 -10.30 1.95
C SER A 420 9.51 -11.36 2.87
N GLU A 421 8.67 -11.94 3.71
CA GLU A 421 9.06 -13.02 4.62
C GLU A 421 9.42 -14.32 3.86
N GLU A 422 8.84 -14.54 2.68
CA GLU A 422 9.25 -15.65 1.79
C GLU A 422 10.72 -15.50 1.36
N LEU A 423 11.19 -14.28 1.13
CA LEU A 423 12.59 -14.03 0.80
C LEU A 423 13.50 -14.06 2.03
N GLU A 424 13.01 -13.64 3.21
CA GLU A 424 13.75 -13.79 4.48
C GLU A 424 14.02 -15.27 4.79
N ILE A 425 13.06 -16.17 4.53
CA ILE A 425 13.29 -17.62 4.62
C ILE A 425 14.45 -18.05 3.71
N LEU A 426 14.52 -17.53 2.49
CA LEU A 426 15.62 -17.85 1.56
C LEU A 426 16.95 -17.22 1.97
N LEU A 427 16.97 -16.09 2.66
CA LEU A 427 18.20 -15.52 3.22
C LEU A 427 18.76 -16.40 4.34
N ASP A 428 17.87 -16.99 5.14
CA ASP A 428 18.22 -17.93 6.21
C ASP A 428 18.61 -19.33 5.70
N ASP A 429 18.24 -19.69 4.46
CA ASP A 429 18.66 -20.92 3.78
C ASP A 429 19.38 -20.66 2.42
N PRO A 430 20.70 -20.39 2.45
CA PRO A 430 21.49 -20.18 1.25
C PRO A 430 21.58 -21.39 0.31
N GLU A 431 21.30 -22.62 0.78
CA GLU A 431 21.27 -23.80 -0.08
C GLU A 431 19.98 -23.80 -0.91
N LEU A 432 18.83 -23.60 -0.26
CA LEU A 432 17.53 -23.48 -0.93
C LEU A 432 17.50 -22.28 -1.89
N GLN A 433 18.05 -21.13 -1.49
CA GLN A 433 18.18 -19.96 -2.35
C GLN A 433 18.96 -20.27 -3.64
N ALA A 434 20.07 -21.00 -3.52
CA ALA A 434 20.87 -21.39 -4.67
C ALA A 434 20.15 -22.42 -5.57
N ASP A 435 19.31 -23.28 -5.00
CA ASP A 435 18.48 -24.22 -5.74
C ASP A 435 17.38 -23.51 -6.55
N TYR A 436 16.81 -22.41 -6.03
CA TYR A 436 15.96 -21.49 -6.81
C TYR A 436 16.74 -20.67 -7.87
N GLY A 437 18.08 -20.75 -7.88
CA GLY A 437 18.94 -19.97 -8.76
C GLY A 437 19.06 -18.49 -8.38
N LEU A 438 18.81 -18.18 -7.10
CA LEU A 438 18.85 -16.82 -6.54
C LEU A 438 20.14 -16.57 -5.76
N TYR A 439 20.47 -15.28 -5.63
CA TYR A 439 21.60 -14.76 -4.84
C TYR A 439 21.19 -13.41 -4.22
N LEU A 440 20.34 -13.48 -3.20
CA LEU A 440 19.72 -12.34 -2.54
C LEU A 440 20.71 -11.69 -1.55
N ASP A 441 20.78 -10.36 -1.56
CA ASP A 441 21.53 -9.57 -0.58
C ASP A 441 20.63 -9.04 0.55
N ASP A 442 19.34 -8.87 0.26
CA ASP A 442 18.24 -8.50 1.17
C ASP A 442 16.92 -9.13 0.66
N ALA A 443 15.84 -8.93 1.41
CA ALA A 443 14.51 -9.46 1.13
C ALA A 443 13.54 -8.38 0.62
N THR A 444 14.08 -7.28 0.06
CA THR A 444 13.32 -6.07 -0.23
C THR A 444 13.18 -5.85 -1.73
N ARG A 445 12.00 -5.41 -2.17
CA ARG A 445 11.76 -4.90 -3.53
C ARG A 445 11.30 -3.46 -3.47
N SER A 446 11.77 -2.65 -4.43
CA SER A 446 11.39 -1.25 -4.58
C SER A 446 10.44 -1.11 -5.77
N PHE A 447 9.39 -0.32 -5.60
CA PHE A 447 8.41 -0.02 -6.64
C PHE A 447 8.34 1.50 -6.82
N ASP A 448 8.33 1.97 -8.06
CA ASP A 448 8.20 3.38 -8.40
C ASP A 448 6.73 3.87 -8.33
N SER A 449 5.75 2.95 -8.41
CA SER A 449 4.30 3.23 -8.42
C SER A 449 3.45 2.07 -7.89
N PHE A 450 2.19 2.33 -7.57
CA PHE A 450 1.22 1.29 -7.21
C PHE A 450 0.92 0.35 -8.37
N SER A 451 0.81 0.88 -9.59
CA SER A 451 0.60 0.06 -10.80
C SER A 451 1.76 -0.91 -11.06
N GLU A 452 3.00 -0.54 -10.75
CA GLU A 452 4.15 -1.44 -10.89
C GLU A 452 4.07 -2.62 -9.93
N ALA A 453 3.79 -2.36 -8.66
CA ALA A 453 3.62 -3.40 -7.65
C ALA A 453 2.42 -4.31 -7.96
N MET A 454 1.29 -3.73 -8.40
CA MET A 454 0.11 -4.47 -8.83
C MET A 454 0.42 -5.41 -10.00
N ALA A 455 1.14 -4.92 -11.00
CA ALA A 455 1.53 -5.70 -12.17
C ALA A 455 2.50 -6.83 -11.81
N GLU A 456 3.47 -6.58 -10.91
CA GLU A 456 4.40 -7.62 -10.47
C GLU A 456 3.70 -8.69 -9.61
N ASN A 457 2.85 -8.28 -8.66
CA ASN A 457 2.03 -9.19 -7.87
C ASN A 457 1.20 -10.12 -8.77
N GLY A 458 0.55 -9.56 -9.79
CA GLY A 458 -0.21 -10.30 -10.77
C GLY A 458 0.65 -11.31 -11.56
N ARG A 459 1.76 -10.82 -12.12
CA ARG A 459 2.67 -11.61 -12.97
C ARG A 459 3.44 -12.68 -12.21
N SER A 460 3.64 -12.51 -10.90
CA SER A 460 4.33 -13.47 -10.03
C SER A 460 3.80 -14.90 -10.22
N ARG A 461 2.48 -15.03 -10.41
CA ARG A 461 1.78 -16.30 -10.47
C ARG A 461 2.02 -17.06 -11.78
N VAL A 462 2.35 -16.34 -12.85
CA VAL A 462 2.80 -16.90 -14.13
C VAL A 462 4.22 -17.45 -13.98
N TYR A 463 5.10 -16.75 -13.26
CA TYR A 463 6.47 -17.20 -12.99
C TYR A 463 6.51 -18.46 -12.11
N LEU A 464 5.56 -18.59 -11.19
CA LEU A 464 5.34 -19.81 -10.40
C LEU A 464 4.67 -20.94 -11.21
N GLY A 465 4.14 -20.66 -12.40
CA GLY A 465 3.52 -21.66 -13.28
C GLY A 465 2.13 -22.14 -12.83
N ILE A 466 1.42 -21.36 -12.02
CA ILE A 466 0.14 -21.75 -11.42
C ILE A 466 -1.06 -20.96 -11.96
N HIS A 467 -0.82 -19.90 -12.72
CA HIS A 467 -1.84 -19.11 -13.40
C HIS A 467 -1.44 -18.80 -14.86
N PHE A 468 -2.44 -18.55 -15.71
CA PHE A 468 -2.26 -18.01 -17.05
C PHE A 468 -2.21 -16.47 -17.00
N ASP A 469 -1.62 -15.84 -18.03
CA ASP A 469 -1.56 -14.38 -18.17
C ASP A 469 -2.94 -13.71 -18.18
N PHE A 470 -3.95 -14.32 -18.80
CA PHE A 470 -5.31 -13.77 -18.76
C PHE A 470 -5.97 -13.90 -17.37
N ASP A 471 -5.54 -14.84 -16.51
CA ASP A 471 -6.01 -14.88 -15.13
C ASP A 471 -5.52 -13.67 -14.35
N ASP A 472 -4.32 -13.21 -14.68
CA ASP A 472 -3.66 -12.06 -14.09
C ASP A 472 -4.32 -10.75 -14.57
N LEU A 473 -4.25 -10.46 -15.87
CA LEU A 473 -4.72 -9.18 -16.42
C LEU A 473 -6.19 -8.90 -16.09
N VAL A 474 -7.06 -9.90 -16.22
CA VAL A 474 -8.48 -9.77 -15.89
C VAL A 474 -8.67 -9.66 -14.37
N GLY A 475 -7.88 -10.38 -13.57
CA GLY A 475 -7.89 -10.26 -12.12
C GLY A 475 -7.60 -8.83 -11.66
N GLN A 476 -6.54 -8.22 -12.18
CA GLN A 476 -6.20 -6.82 -11.87
C GLN A 476 -7.34 -5.87 -12.24
N GLU A 477 -7.90 -5.98 -13.44
CA GLU A 477 -9.02 -5.14 -13.91
C GLU A 477 -10.24 -5.25 -12.99
N VAL A 478 -10.63 -6.47 -12.62
CA VAL A 478 -11.76 -6.71 -11.71
C VAL A 478 -11.49 -6.13 -10.33
N GLY A 479 -10.29 -6.34 -9.78
CA GLY A 479 -9.89 -5.79 -8.49
C GLY A 479 -9.93 -4.27 -8.46
N GLN A 480 -9.37 -3.60 -9.47
CA GLN A 480 -9.39 -2.13 -9.57
C GLN A 480 -10.82 -1.59 -9.70
N ALA A 481 -11.68 -2.25 -10.48
CA ALA A 481 -13.08 -1.85 -10.61
C ALA A 481 -13.83 -1.95 -9.27
N ILE A 482 -13.57 -3.00 -8.48
CA ILE A 482 -14.12 -3.15 -7.14
C ILE A 482 -13.60 -2.05 -6.22
N ALA A 483 -12.30 -1.76 -6.22
CA ALA A 483 -11.73 -0.68 -5.41
C ALA A 483 -12.39 0.68 -5.70
N ALA A 484 -12.64 0.99 -6.97
CA ALA A 484 -13.31 2.22 -7.37
C ALA A 484 -14.78 2.29 -6.90
N ASP A 485 -15.54 1.17 -6.95
CA ASP A 485 -16.93 1.13 -6.45
C ASP A 485 -16.97 1.25 -4.93
N VAL A 486 -16.06 0.58 -4.23
CA VAL A 486 -15.94 0.62 -2.76
C VAL A 486 -15.54 2.01 -2.28
N ALA A 487 -14.69 2.73 -3.01
CA ALA A 487 -14.26 4.08 -2.66
C ALA A 487 -15.45 5.05 -2.48
N ASP A 488 -16.55 4.87 -3.24
CA ASP A 488 -17.74 5.72 -3.14
C ASP A 488 -18.51 5.57 -1.81
N ASP A 489 -18.31 4.45 -1.09
CA ASP A 489 -18.94 4.18 0.21
C ASP A 489 -18.17 4.77 1.40
N PHE A 490 -16.90 5.15 1.19
CA PHE A 490 -16.06 5.74 2.23
C PHE A 490 -15.90 7.24 2.01
N VAL A 491 -16.19 8.01 3.05
CA VAL A 491 -15.73 9.40 3.10
C VAL A 491 -14.27 9.35 3.53
N VAL A 492 -13.35 9.43 2.57
CA VAL A 492 -11.95 9.75 2.88
C VAL A 492 -11.98 11.07 3.66
N PRO A 493 -11.55 11.11 4.92
CA PRO A 493 -11.34 12.37 5.61
C PRO A 493 -10.27 13.07 4.77
N THR A 494 -10.68 13.97 3.88
CA THR A 494 -9.72 14.88 3.27
C THR A 494 -9.06 15.54 4.45
N SER A 495 -7.77 15.31 4.66
CA SER A 495 -7.06 16.11 5.64
C SER A 495 -7.39 17.56 5.30
N ASP A 496 -7.94 18.27 6.27
CA ASP A 496 -8.03 19.72 6.17
C ASP A 496 -6.62 20.31 5.93
N ALA A 497 -5.53 19.53 5.98
CA ALA A 497 -4.17 19.89 5.62
C ALA A 497 -4.02 20.32 4.15
N GLU A 498 -4.46 19.52 3.15
CA GLU A 498 -4.39 19.95 1.73
C GLU A 498 -5.27 21.20 1.49
N ASP A 499 -6.45 21.26 2.13
CA ASP A 499 -7.39 22.37 1.98
C ASP A 499 -7.08 23.58 2.88
N SER A 500 -6.08 23.49 3.76
CA SER A 500 -5.56 24.60 4.59
C SER A 500 -4.14 25.04 4.20
N VAL A 501 -3.43 24.29 3.35
CA VAL A 501 -2.18 24.75 2.72
C VAL A 501 -2.48 25.72 1.57
N LEU A 502 -1.95 26.94 1.64
CA LEU A 502 -1.99 27.90 0.53
C LEU A 502 -0.76 27.69 -0.37
N ARG A 503 -0.92 26.89 -1.43
CA ARG A 503 0.16 26.55 -2.37
C ARG A 503 0.25 27.50 -3.57
N TYR A 504 1.46 27.86 -3.99
CA TYR A 504 1.73 28.56 -5.24
C TYR A 504 2.98 28.01 -5.93
N GLU A 505 2.80 27.51 -7.16
CA GLU A 505 3.89 27.04 -8.01
C GLU A 505 4.31 28.12 -9.01
N ILE A 506 5.62 28.29 -9.21
CA ILE A 506 6.19 29.15 -10.26
C ILE A 506 6.53 28.26 -11.47
N ALA A 507 5.59 28.16 -12.43
CA ALA A 507 5.71 27.31 -13.60
C ALA A 507 6.03 28.11 -14.88
N GLY A 508 7.28 28.07 -15.32
CA GLY A 508 7.71 28.54 -16.65
C GLY A 508 8.16 30.01 -16.76
N ARG A 509 8.65 30.41 -17.94
CA ARG A 509 9.39 31.68 -18.17
C ARG A 509 8.60 32.99 -18.04
N HIS A 510 7.30 32.94 -17.76
CA HIS A 510 6.40 34.10 -17.78
C HIS A 510 5.60 34.30 -16.49
N GLU A 511 5.78 33.45 -15.49
CA GLU A 511 5.19 33.63 -14.17
C GLU A 511 6.06 34.52 -13.28
N SER A 512 5.47 35.10 -12.23
CA SER A 512 6.18 36.03 -11.36
C SER A 512 7.16 35.27 -10.45
N ASP A 513 8.44 35.46 -10.70
CA ASP A 513 9.59 35.00 -9.92
C ASP A 513 9.94 35.97 -8.75
N ASP A 514 9.07 36.93 -8.48
CA ASP A 514 9.23 37.99 -7.45
C ASP A 514 7.90 38.09 -6.68
N LEU A 515 7.85 37.49 -5.49
CA LEU A 515 6.64 37.24 -4.72
C LEU A 515 6.68 37.93 -3.35
N ILE A 516 5.52 38.34 -2.86
CA ILE A 516 5.30 38.78 -1.48
C ILE A 516 4.27 37.85 -0.84
N VAL A 517 4.66 37.14 0.22
CA VAL A 517 3.76 36.42 1.13
C VAL A 517 3.40 37.39 2.25
N SER A 518 2.17 37.90 2.23
CA SER A 518 1.63 38.78 3.26
C SER A 518 0.80 37.96 4.24
N VAL A 519 1.27 37.86 5.50
CA VAL A 519 0.56 37.17 6.58
C VAL A 519 -0.14 38.21 7.45
N GLY A 520 -1.45 38.37 7.22
CA GLY A 520 -2.29 39.34 7.92
C GLY A 520 -3.23 38.70 8.94
N GLU A 521 -3.90 39.55 9.71
CA GLU A 521 -4.83 39.18 10.80
C GLU A 521 -6.11 38.46 10.32
N SER A 522 -6.45 38.60 9.04
CA SER A 522 -7.68 38.04 8.46
C SER A 522 -7.49 37.30 7.14
N ARG A 523 -6.37 37.53 6.45
CA ARG A 523 -6.02 36.85 5.20
C ARG A 523 -4.53 36.59 5.10
N VAL A 524 -4.21 35.51 4.40
CA VAL A 524 -2.89 35.23 3.83
C VAL A 524 -2.98 35.48 2.32
N GLU A 525 -2.02 36.22 1.77
CA GLU A 525 -1.99 36.59 0.35
C GLU A 525 -0.61 36.34 -0.26
N ILE A 526 -0.57 35.76 -1.46
CA ILE A 526 0.61 35.66 -2.31
C ILE A 526 0.46 36.68 -3.42
N ILE A 527 1.39 37.62 -3.52
CA ILE A 527 1.29 38.82 -4.35
C ILE A 527 2.48 38.88 -5.29
N ASP A 528 2.26 39.17 -6.56
CA ASP A 528 3.32 39.55 -7.50
C ASP A 528 3.91 40.90 -7.08
N ALA A 529 5.19 40.92 -6.70
CA ALA A 529 5.88 42.10 -6.18
C ALA A 529 6.02 43.24 -7.22
N ARG A 530 5.96 42.90 -8.52
CA ARG A 530 6.15 43.84 -9.63
C ARG A 530 4.85 44.49 -10.06
N SER A 531 3.78 43.71 -10.10
CA SER A 531 2.45 44.14 -10.57
C SER A 531 1.50 44.52 -9.43
N GLY A 532 1.75 44.01 -8.22
CA GLY A 532 0.86 44.12 -7.07
C GLY A 532 -0.41 43.28 -7.20
N ALA A 533 -0.45 42.33 -8.14
CA ALA A 533 -1.58 41.43 -8.31
C ALA A 533 -1.55 40.34 -7.24
N VAL A 534 -2.70 40.12 -6.56
CA VAL A 534 -2.88 38.97 -5.69
C VAL A 534 -3.03 37.73 -6.57
N LEU A 535 -2.09 36.79 -6.42
CA LEU A 535 -1.99 35.55 -7.18
C LEU A 535 -2.77 34.42 -6.49
N ALA A 536 -2.69 34.36 -5.15
CA ALA A 536 -3.47 33.44 -4.32
C ALA A 536 -3.83 34.10 -2.99
N SER A 537 -4.96 33.72 -2.39
CA SER A 537 -5.32 34.20 -1.05
C SER A 537 -6.38 33.35 -0.37
N ARG A 538 -6.23 33.15 0.94
CA ARG A 538 -7.17 32.44 1.82
C ARG A 538 -7.37 33.23 3.13
N SER A 539 -8.39 32.88 3.91
CA SER A 539 -8.55 33.46 5.26
C SER A 539 -7.46 32.91 6.18
N THR A 540 -6.99 33.72 7.14
CA THR A 540 -5.93 33.28 8.06
C THR A 540 -6.38 32.15 8.97
N GLU A 541 -7.67 32.09 9.35
CA GLU A 541 -8.22 31.03 10.21
C GLU A 541 -8.28 29.67 9.51
N GLU A 542 -8.35 29.65 8.18
CA GLU A 542 -8.41 28.44 7.35
C GLU A 542 -7.04 28.07 6.74
N THR A 543 -5.95 28.77 7.11
CA THR A 543 -4.63 28.50 6.54
C THR A 543 -3.69 27.93 7.60
N SER A 544 -3.28 26.66 7.47
CA SER A 544 -2.29 26.05 8.36
C SER A 544 -0.86 26.39 7.94
N GLN A 545 -0.63 26.40 6.62
CA GLN A 545 0.68 26.49 5.99
C GLN A 545 0.64 27.30 4.67
N VAL A 546 1.78 27.89 4.30
CA VAL A 546 2.01 28.43 2.95
C VAL A 546 3.14 27.65 2.29
N HIS A 547 2.94 27.21 1.04
CA HIS A 547 3.96 26.46 0.30
C HIS A 547 4.24 27.11 -1.06
N ILE A 548 5.47 27.60 -1.25
CA ILE A 548 5.95 28.14 -2.53
C ILE A 548 6.99 27.19 -3.12
N VAL A 549 6.76 26.78 -4.37
CA VAL A 549 7.68 25.91 -5.11
C VAL A 549 8.02 26.54 -6.45
N ASP A 550 9.31 26.73 -6.74
CA ASP A 550 9.79 27.10 -8.07
C ASP A 550 10.27 25.86 -8.84
N THR A 551 9.50 25.45 -9.85
CA THR A 551 9.90 24.36 -10.77
C THR A 551 10.59 24.91 -12.04
N SER A 552 10.82 26.23 -12.08
CA SER A 552 11.48 26.90 -13.19
C SER A 552 13.01 26.85 -13.09
N ARG A 553 13.69 27.38 -14.13
CA ARG A 553 15.16 27.57 -14.13
C ARG A 553 15.54 29.03 -13.85
N GLY A 554 14.62 29.82 -13.29
CA GLY A 554 14.76 31.23 -12.96
C GLY A 554 15.47 31.44 -11.63
N ASP A 555 15.80 32.69 -11.29
CA ASP A 555 16.21 33.05 -9.93
C ASP A 555 14.92 33.47 -9.20
N THR A 556 14.63 32.90 -8.03
CA THR A 556 13.41 33.19 -7.26
C THR A 556 13.67 34.20 -6.14
N ASN A 557 12.79 35.21 -6.02
CA ASN A 557 12.79 36.16 -4.92
C ASN A 557 11.45 36.11 -4.17
N VAL A 558 11.49 35.70 -2.90
CA VAL A 558 10.30 35.66 -2.04
C VAL A 558 10.51 36.64 -0.87
N SER A 559 9.55 37.53 -0.68
CA SER A 559 9.46 38.39 0.49
C SER A 559 8.37 37.90 1.43
N VAL A 560 8.64 37.69 2.71
CA VAL A 560 7.61 37.37 3.72
C VAL A 560 7.39 38.57 4.62
N ASP A 561 6.16 39.07 4.65
CA ASP A 561 5.74 40.25 5.41
C ASP A 561 4.75 39.85 6.53
N PHE A 562 5.21 39.91 7.78
CA PHE A 562 4.38 39.64 8.95
C PHE A 562 3.71 40.93 9.45
N GLN A 563 2.40 41.04 9.24
CA GLN A 563 1.66 42.27 9.61
C GLN A 563 1.14 42.26 11.05
N THR A 564 1.32 41.17 11.79
CA THR A 564 0.78 40.95 13.15
C THR A 564 1.74 40.12 14.00
N ASP A 565 1.67 40.25 15.34
CA ASP A 565 2.43 39.41 16.28
C ASP A 565 2.01 37.94 16.10
N SER A 566 2.87 37.13 15.47
CA SER A 566 2.48 35.88 14.82
C SER A 566 2.20 34.71 15.76
N SER A 567 1.14 33.96 15.45
CA SER A 567 0.96 32.51 15.68
C SER A 567 -0.12 32.00 14.72
N ALA A 568 -0.11 32.53 13.49
CA ALA A 568 -1.23 32.48 12.54
C ALA A 568 -1.16 31.30 11.56
N LEU A 569 -0.01 30.65 11.45
CA LEU A 569 0.25 29.51 10.58
C LEU A 569 0.86 28.39 11.46
N PRO A 570 0.05 27.47 12.02
CA PRO A 570 0.55 26.42 12.92
C PRO A 570 1.61 25.52 12.27
N GLU A 571 1.55 25.33 10.95
CA GLU A 571 2.48 24.50 10.16
C GLU A 571 3.50 25.32 9.37
N GLY A 572 3.47 26.66 9.52
CA GLY A 572 4.53 27.53 9.04
C GLY A 572 4.50 27.87 7.55
N ILE A 573 5.68 28.11 6.98
CA ILE A 573 5.88 28.48 5.57
C ILE A 573 7.01 27.62 5.00
N VAL A 574 6.79 26.99 3.84
CA VAL A 574 7.80 26.21 3.12
C VAL A 574 8.12 26.91 1.80
N ILE A 575 9.41 27.12 1.52
CA ILE A 575 9.88 27.76 0.28
C ILE A 575 10.96 26.90 -0.38
N ASP A 576 10.66 26.37 -1.57
CA ASP A 576 11.64 25.78 -2.47
C ASP A 576 11.97 26.75 -3.60
N GLY A 577 13.21 27.26 -3.62
CA GLY A 577 13.71 28.18 -4.63
C GLY A 577 14.05 27.55 -5.98
N GLY A 578 14.03 26.22 -6.11
CA GLY A 578 14.35 25.52 -7.36
C GLY A 578 15.80 25.69 -7.84
N ASP A 579 16.05 25.44 -9.13
CA ASP A 579 17.40 25.36 -9.75
C ASP A 579 18.08 26.72 -10.02
N GLY A 580 17.51 27.81 -9.49
CA GLY A 580 18.07 29.16 -9.61
C GLY A 580 19.47 29.29 -9.04
N ARG A 581 20.18 30.37 -9.42
CA ARG A 581 21.56 30.62 -8.93
C ARG A 581 21.67 31.86 -8.06
N LYS A 582 20.54 32.50 -7.78
CA LYS A 582 20.38 33.65 -6.89
C LYS A 582 18.99 33.65 -6.23
N ASN A 583 18.66 32.56 -5.58
CA ASN A 583 17.40 32.43 -4.88
C ASN A 583 17.48 33.19 -3.55
N VAL A 584 16.59 34.16 -3.34
CA VAL A 584 16.60 35.10 -2.21
C VAL A 584 15.30 35.00 -1.43
N LEU A 585 15.43 34.98 -0.11
CA LEU A 585 14.32 35.16 0.83
C LEU A 585 14.53 36.42 1.67
N ASP A 586 13.68 37.42 1.48
CA ASP A 586 13.65 38.64 2.28
C ASP A 586 12.56 38.51 3.37
N LEU A 587 12.95 38.57 4.64
CA LEU A 587 12.05 38.41 5.80
C LEU A 587 11.85 39.75 6.50
N PHE A 588 10.60 40.20 6.61
CA PHE A 588 10.23 41.46 7.24
C PHE A 588 9.53 41.18 8.59
N GLY A 589 10.13 41.68 9.66
CA GLY A 589 9.56 41.61 11.00
C GLY A 589 8.38 42.55 11.20
N THR A 590 7.71 42.43 12.34
CA THR A 590 6.56 43.25 12.71
C THR A 590 6.99 44.67 13.11
N ASP A 591 6.01 45.53 13.43
CA ASP A 591 6.29 46.81 14.08
C ASP A 591 6.69 46.67 15.57
N GLY A 592 6.57 45.46 16.13
CA GLY A 592 6.90 45.09 17.51
C GLY A 592 8.36 44.64 17.70
N ALA A 593 8.59 43.87 18.77
CA ALA A 593 9.87 43.22 19.04
C ALA A 593 9.75 41.75 18.65
N ASP A 594 10.56 41.31 17.68
CA ASP A 594 10.49 39.96 17.14
C ASP A 594 11.59 39.06 17.72
N SER A 595 11.23 37.80 17.97
CA SER A 595 12.17 36.73 18.30
C SER A 595 12.45 35.89 17.06
N VAL A 596 13.69 35.94 16.57
CA VAL A 596 14.15 35.19 15.41
C VAL A 596 15.18 34.14 15.84
N VAL A 597 14.92 32.88 15.49
CA VAL A 597 15.84 31.76 15.70
C VAL A 597 16.16 31.12 14.36
N VAL A 598 17.43 31.08 13.99
CA VAL A 598 17.92 30.39 12.78
C VAL A 598 18.55 29.07 13.23
N ASP A 599 18.08 27.94 12.71
CA ASP A 599 18.58 26.61 13.02
C ASP A 599 18.64 25.77 11.73
N GLY A 600 19.81 25.77 11.09
CA GLY A 600 19.99 25.09 9.80
C GLY A 600 19.11 25.69 8.71
N ASN A 601 18.31 24.84 8.06
CA ASN A 601 17.38 25.24 7.00
C ASN A 601 16.00 25.69 7.51
N SER A 602 15.91 26.01 8.80
CA SER A 602 14.69 26.49 9.45
C SER A 602 14.91 27.85 10.12
N ILE A 603 13.93 28.75 9.99
CA ILE A 603 13.91 30.06 10.65
C ILE A 603 12.58 30.20 11.38
N THR A 604 12.64 30.31 12.70
CA THR A 604 11.45 30.59 13.52
C THR A 604 11.36 32.08 13.82
N ILE A 605 10.27 32.72 13.40
CA ILE A 605 9.94 34.12 13.73
C ILE A 605 8.69 34.12 14.60
N ASN A 606 8.81 34.57 15.85
CA ASN A 606 7.69 34.68 16.79
C ASN A 606 6.83 33.39 16.91
N GLY A 607 7.44 32.22 16.70
CA GLY A 607 6.77 30.92 16.77
C GLY A 607 6.22 30.37 15.44
N THR A 608 6.26 31.15 14.35
CA THR A 608 6.01 30.63 12.99
C THR A 608 7.31 30.09 12.43
N VAL A 609 7.29 28.82 11.97
CA VAL A 609 8.45 28.16 11.36
C VAL A 609 8.47 28.46 9.87
N ILE A 610 9.65 28.81 9.34
CA ILE A 610 9.89 28.96 7.91
C ILE A 610 10.98 27.96 7.53
N GLU A 611 10.62 26.97 6.72
CA GLU A 611 11.56 26.01 6.16
C GLU A 611 11.89 26.39 4.73
N TYR A 612 13.16 26.19 4.35
CA TYR A 612 13.60 26.54 3.02
C TYR A 612 14.51 25.49 2.39
N LEU A 613 14.40 25.37 1.07
CA LEU A 613 15.22 24.54 0.21
C LEU A 613 15.70 25.38 -0.98
N ASN A 614 16.92 25.06 -1.46
CA ASN A 614 17.49 25.66 -2.66
C ASN A 614 17.56 27.21 -2.65
N LEU A 615 17.84 27.82 -1.49
CA LEU A 615 18.07 29.25 -1.36
C LEU A 615 19.57 29.59 -1.28
N ASP A 616 19.98 30.71 -1.88
CA ASP A 616 21.37 31.20 -1.81
C ASP A 616 21.59 32.20 -0.66
N SER A 617 20.59 33.04 -0.38
CA SER A 617 20.69 34.08 0.65
C SER A 617 19.37 34.42 1.30
N ILE A 618 19.43 34.71 2.60
CA ILE A 618 18.28 35.13 3.41
C ILE A 618 18.63 36.45 4.07
N HIS A 619 17.73 37.43 3.96
CA HIS A 619 17.89 38.75 4.56
C HIS A 619 16.81 39.02 5.59
N TRP A 620 17.22 39.36 6.81
CA TRP A 620 16.30 39.78 7.87
C TRP A 620 16.21 41.30 7.98
N TYR A 621 15.01 41.86 7.90
CA TYR A 621 14.70 43.28 8.05
C TYR A 621 13.89 43.53 9.33
N GLY A 622 14.58 43.54 10.48
CA GLY A 622 13.98 43.70 11.80
C GLY A 622 14.00 45.11 12.41
N ALA A 623 13.40 45.26 13.59
CA ALA A 623 13.52 46.37 14.52
C ALA A 623 14.81 46.38 15.34
N GLN A 624 15.12 47.55 15.92
CA GLN A 624 16.20 47.64 16.92
C GLN A 624 15.89 46.87 18.21
N GLU A 625 14.64 46.49 18.43
CA GLU A 625 14.19 45.80 19.63
C GLU A 625 14.14 44.26 19.45
N ASP A 626 14.49 43.76 18.26
CA ASP A 626 14.44 42.34 17.93
C ASP A 626 15.63 41.58 18.50
N SER A 627 15.41 40.30 18.75
CA SER A 627 16.47 39.35 19.11
C SER A 627 16.64 38.31 18.02
N VAL A 628 17.83 38.26 17.43
CA VAL A 628 18.23 37.21 16.48
C VAL A 628 19.21 36.26 17.16
N THR A 629 18.90 34.96 17.11
CA THR A 629 19.76 33.88 17.62
C THR A 629 20.03 32.89 16.50
N ILE A 630 21.30 32.66 16.18
CA ILE A 630 21.71 31.62 15.22
C ILE A 630 22.21 30.42 16.02
N VAL A 631 21.49 29.31 15.93
CA VAL A 631 21.77 28.02 16.58
C VAL A 631 22.69 27.17 15.70
N ALA A 632 22.34 27.05 14.42
CA ALA A 632 23.14 26.40 13.39
C ALA A 632 23.02 27.18 12.06
N ASP A 633 24.11 27.20 11.28
CA ASP A 633 24.10 27.75 9.92
C ASP A 633 23.40 26.74 8.97
N GLY A 634 22.57 27.23 8.05
CA GLY A 634 21.98 26.43 6.98
C GLY A 634 22.70 26.55 5.64
N ASP A 635 22.06 26.04 4.60
CA ASP A 635 22.60 26.03 3.23
C ASP A 635 22.61 27.43 2.60
N ALA A 636 21.74 28.33 3.07
CA ALA A 636 21.66 29.71 2.61
C ALA A 636 22.43 30.67 3.53
N SER A 637 23.00 31.73 2.95
CA SER A 637 23.68 32.77 3.74
C SER A 637 22.69 33.71 4.44
N PHE A 638 22.63 33.69 5.77
CA PHE A 638 21.77 34.56 6.56
C PHE A 638 22.44 35.92 6.88
N VAL A 639 21.75 37.03 6.62
CA VAL A 639 22.25 38.39 6.86
C VAL A 639 21.21 39.27 7.53
N GLU A 640 21.56 39.90 8.65
CA GLU A 640 20.79 41.02 9.21
C GLU A 640 20.99 42.28 8.36
N ALA A 641 19.94 42.70 7.65
CA ALA A 641 19.98 43.82 6.73
C ALA A 641 19.68 45.16 7.44
N ASN A 642 20.50 46.18 7.18
CA ASN A 642 20.22 47.55 7.61
C ASN A 642 19.43 48.28 6.50
N GLY A 643 18.10 48.33 6.61
CA GLY A 643 17.25 48.85 5.51
C GLY A 643 15.82 49.23 5.89
N ASP A 644 15.13 49.88 4.95
CA ASP A 644 13.72 50.32 5.02
C ASP A 644 12.79 49.10 4.99
N ARG A 645 11.76 49.07 5.85
CA ARG A 645 10.83 47.93 6.06
C ARG A 645 9.71 47.82 5.02
N ASP A 646 9.94 48.31 3.80
CA ASP A 646 8.92 48.36 2.75
C ASP A 646 9.23 47.31 1.67
N PRO A 647 8.50 46.16 1.64
CA PRO A 647 8.73 45.12 0.65
C PRO A 647 8.50 45.61 -0.79
N CYS A 648 7.73 46.69 -0.99
CA CYS A 648 7.41 47.23 -2.32
C CYS A 648 8.53 48.07 -2.97
N ARG A 649 9.65 48.37 -2.28
CA ARG A 649 10.69 49.32 -2.78
C ARG A 649 12.00 48.70 -3.24
N HIS A 650 12.29 47.45 -2.87
CA HIS A 650 13.57 46.80 -3.17
C HIS A 650 13.78 46.46 -4.66
N SER A 651 12.72 46.47 -5.47
CA SER A 651 12.77 46.25 -6.93
C SER A 651 13.29 47.45 -7.77
N SER A 652 13.70 48.57 -7.16
CA SER A 652 13.98 49.82 -7.88
C SER A 652 15.46 50.11 -8.25
N HIS A 653 16.37 49.14 -8.15
CA HIS A 653 17.77 49.33 -8.59
C HIS A 653 17.98 49.07 -10.08
N GLY A 654 17.58 50.05 -10.90
CA GLY A 654 17.83 49.96 -12.35
C GLY A 654 17.38 51.13 -13.21
N LYS A 655 17.56 52.40 -12.80
CA LYS A 655 17.41 53.53 -13.74
C LYS A 655 18.61 54.46 -13.73
N HIS A 656 19.50 54.20 -14.67
CA HIS A 656 20.49 55.15 -15.13
C HIS A 656 19.81 56.39 -15.74
N ASP A 657 20.26 57.52 -15.22
CA ASP A 657 20.05 58.89 -15.66
C ASP A 657 20.09 59.07 -17.19
N SER A 658 18.98 59.51 -17.80
CA SER A 658 19.04 60.23 -19.07
C SER A 658 17.88 61.23 -19.23
N ARG A 659 18.30 62.43 -19.61
CA ARG A 659 17.57 63.70 -19.71
C ARG A 659 16.50 63.74 -20.81
N GLU A 660 15.48 64.56 -20.54
CA GLU A 660 14.72 65.44 -21.44
C GLU A 660 14.45 64.99 -22.89
N MET A 661 13.18 64.76 -23.26
CA MET A 661 12.51 65.51 -24.35
C MET A 661 11.00 65.21 -24.45
N SER A 662 10.22 66.25 -24.16
CA SER A 662 8.95 66.72 -24.80
C SER A 662 7.92 65.77 -25.40
N ASP A 663 6.68 65.92 -24.89
CA ASP A 663 5.37 66.00 -25.57
C ASP A 663 5.19 65.45 -27.01
N ARG A 664 4.19 64.57 -27.19
CA ARG A 664 3.14 64.74 -28.22
C ARG A 664 1.95 63.78 -28.09
N HIS A 665 0.77 64.36 -28.38
CA HIS A 665 -0.59 63.82 -28.47
C HIS A 665 -0.86 62.66 -29.44
N GLY A 666 -1.96 61.94 -29.13
CA GLY A 666 -2.91 61.32 -30.08
C GLY A 666 -2.69 59.82 -30.29
N SER A 667 -3.68 58.93 -30.41
CA SER A 667 -5.12 59.06 -30.59
C SER A 667 -5.78 57.68 -30.41
N GLN A 668 -7.06 57.67 -30.04
CA GLN A 668 -8.02 56.56 -30.07
C GLN A 668 -7.90 55.60 -31.27
N ARG A 669 -8.16 54.31 -31.07
CA ARG A 669 -9.28 53.61 -31.76
C ARG A 669 -9.61 52.22 -31.22
N GLU A 670 -10.86 51.86 -31.48
CA GLU A 670 -11.73 50.83 -30.93
C GLU A 670 -11.42 49.37 -31.34
N SER A 671 -11.79 48.50 -30.41
CA SER A 671 -12.40 47.16 -30.50
C SER A 671 -12.60 46.47 -31.85
N ARG A 672 -12.34 45.15 -31.83
CA ARG A 672 -13.19 44.11 -32.44
C ARG A 672 -13.09 42.83 -31.61
N GLY A 673 -14.25 42.38 -31.12
CA GLY A 673 -14.41 41.07 -30.50
C GLY A 673 -14.81 39.99 -31.51
N GLN A 674 -14.61 38.74 -31.11
CA GLN A 674 -15.35 37.54 -31.50
C GLN A 674 -14.89 36.42 -30.57
N GLN A 675 -15.65 36.14 -29.50
CA GLN A 675 -16.67 35.09 -29.40
C GLN A 675 -16.10 33.67 -29.40
N ALA A 676 -16.21 33.06 -28.22
CA ALA A 676 -15.96 31.68 -27.89
C ALA A 676 -16.89 30.71 -28.63
N SER A 677 -16.38 29.51 -28.86
CA SER A 677 -17.18 28.30 -29.08
C SER A 677 -16.60 27.17 -28.22
N ASN A 678 -17.40 26.73 -27.25
CA ASN A 678 -17.23 25.47 -26.53
C ASN A 678 -17.24 24.29 -27.50
N ALA A 679 -16.33 23.34 -27.29
CA ALA A 679 -16.48 21.95 -27.69
C ALA A 679 -15.91 21.08 -26.57
N SER A 680 -16.72 20.10 -26.14
CA SER A 680 -16.43 19.13 -25.10
C SER A 680 -15.21 18.29 -25.45
N ARG A 681 -14.33 18.05 -24.47
CA ARG A 681 -13.35 16.97 -24.50
C ARG A 681 -14.04 15.70 -23.99
N ASN A 682 -13.96 14.65 -24.79
CA ASN A 682 -14.14 13.28 -24.36
C ASN A 682 -12.73 12.78 -24.05
N ASP A 683 -12.48 12.42 -22.80
CA ASP A 683 -11.23 11.78 -22.37
C ASP A 683 -11.52 10.29 -22.22
N VAL A 684 -11.16 9.53 -23.26
CA VAL A 684 -10.92 8.08 -23.24
C VAL A 684 -9.82 7.90 -24.27
N ASP A 685 -8.58 7.73 -23.81
CA ASP A 685 -7.40 7.22 -24.52
C ASP A 685 -6.11 7.59 -23.72
N ILE A 686 -5.93 7.01 -22.53
CA ILE A 686 -4.66 7.04 -21.75
C ILE A 686 -4.32 5.62 -21.24
N VAL A 687 -4.61 4.58 -22.03
CA VAL A 687 -4.17 3.20 -21.69
C VAL A 687 -3.18 2.66 -22.75
N ASP A 688 -3.00 3.36 -23.88
CA ASP A 688 -2.26 2.84 -25.04
C ASP A 688 -0.80 3.35 -25.15
N GLU A 689 -0.35 4.24 -24.27
CA GLU A 689 0.97 4.89 -24.39
C GLU A 689 2.03 4.34 -23.39
N VAL A 690 1.62 3.65 -22.32
CA VAL A 690 2.55 2.98 -21.38
C VAL A 690 3.09 1.67 -21.99
N PHE A 691 2.25 0.92 -22.71
CA PHE A 691 2.67 -0.34 -23.36
C PHE A 691 3.62 -0.18 -24.56
N ARG A 692 3.84 1.05 -25.06
CA ARG A 692 4.78 1.29 -26.17
C ARG A 692 6.23 1.46 -25.70
N GLN A 693 6.49 1.74 -24.42
CA GLN A 693 7.85 2.00 -23.92
C GLN A 693 8.56 0.81 -23.26
N MET A 694 7.85 -0.27 -22.91
CA MET A 694 8.46 -1.51 -22.41
C MET A 694 8.73 -2.57 -23.50
N GLY A 695 8.30 -2.35 -24.75
CA GLY A 695 8.36 -3.34 -25.83
C GLY A 695 9.43 -3.15 -26.93
N ALA A 696 10.52 -2.41 -26.69
CA ALA A 696 11.46 -2.07 -27.77
C ALA A 696 12.94 -2.42 -27.49
N MET A 697 13.27 -3.72 -27.48
CA MET A 697 14.59 -4.19 -27.91
C MET A 697 14.52 -5.07 -29.17
N THR A 698 14.68 -4.38 -30.31
CA THR A 698 15.41 -4.81 -31.52
C THR A 698 15.06 -6.18 -32.16
N LEU A 699 13.96 -6.21 -32.91
CA LEU A 699 13.90 -7.04 -34.13
C LEU A 699 14.56 -6.29 -35.29
N MET A 700 15.78 -6.69 -35.65
CA MET A 700 16.40 -6.28 -36.91
C MET A 700 15.55 -6.77 -38.09
N SER A 701 15.20 -5.86 -39.01
CA SER A 701 14.81 -6.22 -40.37
C SER A 701 15.49 -5.29 -41.39
N PRO A 702 15.88 -5.82 -42.57
CA PRO A 702 16.84 -5.19 -43.46
C PRO A 702 16.17 -4.34 -44.54
N LEU A 703 16.74 -3.18 -44.88
CA LEU A 703 16.42 -2.47 -46.12
C LEU A 703 17.67 -1.90 -46.79
N ASP A 704 17.90 -2.43 -47.99
CA ASP A 704 18.33 -1.76 -49.23
C ASP A 704 19.49 -0.76 -49.21
N LEU A 705 20.63 -1.24 -49.72
CA LEU A 705 21.59 -0.42 -50.44
C LEU A 705 21.72 -0.94 -51.89
N ASP A 706 21.15 -0.20 -52.83
CA ASP A 706 21.47 -0.27 -54.25
C ASP A 706 22.87 0.33 -54.51
N ASP A 707 23.75 -0.45 -55.15
CA ASP A 707 24.28 -0.22 -56.52
C ASP A 707 25.74 -0.68 -56.72
N PHE A 708 25.97 -1.24 -57.91
CA PHE A 708 27.20 -1.68 -58.60
C PHE A 708 27.78 -3.08 -58.31
N GLY A 709 27.55 -4.00 -59.25
CA GLY A 709 28.46 -5.15 -59.44
C GLY A 709 27.97 -6.32 -60.30
N ASP A 710 27.85 -6.10 -61.61
CA ASP A 710 27.68 -7.11 -62.68
C ASP A 710 28.60 -8.36 -62.55
N ASN A 711 28.03 -9.57 -62.42
CA ASN A 711 28.40 -10.74 -63.26
C ASN A 711 27.66 -12.06 -62.90
N THR A 712 26.88 -12.54 -63.87
CA THR A 712 26.72 -13.93 -64.34
C THR A 712 27.18 -15.12 -63.48
N ASN A 713 26.24 -16.01 -63.12
CA ASN A 713 26.18 -17.45 -63.47
C ASN A 713 25.52 -18.32 -62.39
N ALA A 714 24.34 -18.86 -62.70
CA ALA A 714 23.94 -20.20 -62.28
C ALA A 714 24.79 -21.25 -63.07
N PRO A 715 24.96 -22.54 -62.66
CA PRO A 715 23.89 -23.38 -62.10
C PRO A 715 24.26 -24.46 -61.05
N ARG A 716 23.20 -24.95 -60.38
CA ARG A 716 22.89 -26.34 -59.95
C ARG A 716 24.06 -27.25 -59.53
N HIS A 717 23.96 -27.84 -58.33
CA HIS A 717 23.70 -29.29 -58.15
C HIS A 717 23.69 -29.73 -56.67
N ARG A 718 22.67 -30.55 -56.36
CA ARG A 718 22.58 -31.60 -55.32
C ARG A 718 22.60 -31.20 -53.85
#